data_AF-A0A815FKQ5-F1
#
_entry.id   AF-A0A815FKQ5-F1
#
_cell.length_a   1.000
_cell.length_b   1.000
_cell.length_c   1.000
_cell.angle_alpha   90.00
_cell.angle_beta   90.00
_cell.angle_gamma   90.00
#
_symmetry.space_group_name_H-M   'P 1'
#
loop_
_entity.id
_entity.type
_entity.pdbx_description
1 polymer ?
#
loop_
_entity_poly.entity_id
_entity_poly.type
_entity_poly.pdbx_seq_one_letter_code
_entity_poly.pdbx_strand_id
1 'polypeptide(L)'
;MGNISLVQNIEDEKSVSTINDKHKQIVTLIWFEQNIKLSQDTKKIEQTLRDINDYVIFSTGLEQCITSIESMHKEKIFLITLGSKTLEILPRVSSLRQIDSIFIFNIEKDRNEYLLKEYPKIIGIYMNLDDLCKSIKEQIDIVNRQIHSFSFFDQNQKLTEDLLKESAEFLWFQLFNYMLSTLSRDQQAKQQMIQICKDYYHGNTKEIELIHQFEQNYRSKDALLWYSKRTFIYKLINKALRTKDIDLLYKLRSFIDDLSENLQREHEKILLSNENTLNVYRGVKIQKEEFNKLKEYQGKLISTNGYLSTSRLKSYASSFAQKPIKRTDLVSVLFHIQCNIKHIDKNITFADIDQYSDNPYEQEVLFDLNACFQIESVQENESVHIIKMNLSNEGQKITKDYIELTQKQTEEISISIVFGRLLCDLGEYDKSQKYFQYLFNSSQNEDRSWIEFNIGRALYCKDEWNEAREYYDRAYDRMIKSKPARVKDSARVLNNIGVILDNQGKYDEALDYYQRALKIREEFYPSNHVDIATSFENIGIILFKQKKYEQALDYHKRALEIQQKLDSSAHINIATSLNYIGIILRNQRKYDEALDCNQQALKIQQILYPSGHIKMAYSLNNIGIILYDQEKYDESLDYFQQALKIREKFYPSSHEAIAINLNNIGMVLRHQRKYDEALNYHQRALKILQKLYPTGH
;
A
#
# COMPACT_ATOMS: atom_id res chain seq x y z
N MET A 1 -49.11 22.05 13.82
CA MET A 1 -48.91 23.50 13.64
C MET A 1 -47.49 23.64 13.09
N GLY A 2 -47.23 23.83 11.81
CA GLY A 2 -47.90 24.66 10.82
C GLY A 2 -46.79 25.47 10.13
N ASN A 3 -46.50 25.12 8.87
CA ASN A 3 -45.97 25.91 7.73
C ASN A 3 -45.10 27.15 8.02
N ILE A 4 -44.02 27.40 7.26
CA ILE A 4 -44.09 27.98 5.91
C ILE A 4 -42.83 27.67 5.08
N SER A 5 -43.06 27.28 3.83
CA SER A 5 -42.13 27.22 2.70
C SER A 5 -41.63 28.60 2.26
N LEU A 6 -40.41 28.68 1.74
CA LEU A 6 -40.10 29.59 0.63
C LEU A 6 -39.17 28.89 -0.37
N VAL A 7 -39.70 28.80 -1.58
CA VAL A 7 -39.19 28.17 -2.79
C VAL A 7 -38.42 29.23 -3.59
N GLN A 8 -37.38 28.78 -4.31
CA GLN A 8 -36.73 29.41 -5.48
C GLN A 8 -36.01 30.76 -5.31
N ASN A 9 -34.69 30.70 -5.42
CA ASN A 9 -34.00 31.39 -6.51
C ASN A 9 -32.93 30.45 -7.08
N ILE A 10 -33.21 29.97 -8.29
CA ILE A 10 -32.28 29.34 -9.22
C ILE A 10 -31.72 30.49 -10.07
N GLU A 11 -30.46 30.35 -10.48
CA GLU A 11 -29.66 31.19 -11.39
C GLU A 11 -28.57 32.01 -10.70
N ASP A 12 -27.35 31.85 -11.22
CA ASP A 12 -26.10 32.56 -10.93
C ASP A 12 -25.16 32.07 -9.81
N GLU A 13 -24.80 30.79 -9.81
CA GLU A 13 -23.44 30.34 -9.41
C GLU A 13 -22.94 29.17 -10.30
N LYS A 14 -22.94 29.38 -11.62
CA LYS A 14 -22.13 28.59 -12.56
C LYS A 14 -20.82 29.32 -12.85
N SER A 15 -19.78 29.11 -12.03
CA SER A 15 -18.36 29.29 -12.43
C SER A 15 -17.34 29.04 -11.31
N VAL A 16 -17.58 28.14 -10.35
CA VAL A 16 -16.50 27.62 -9.48
C VAL A 16 -16.69 26.11 -9.24
N SER A 17 -16.71 25.34 -10.33
CA SER A 17 -16.54 23.89 -10.27
C SER A 17 -15.46 23.50 -11.25
N THR A 18 -14.23 23.28 -10.75
CA THR A 18 -13.14 22.43 -11.33
C THR A 18 -11.79 22.70 -10.64
N ILE A 19 -11.71 22.61 -9.30
CA ILE A 19 -10.40 22.43 -8.63
C ILE A 19 -10.60 21.52 -7.41
N ASN A 20 -10.99 20.26 -7.62
CA ASN A 20 -11.08 19.30 -6.52
C ASN A 20 -10.58 17.89 -6.87
N ASP A 21 -9.57 17.80 -7.74
CA ASP A 21 -8.71 16.62 -7.84
C ASP A 21 -7.23 17.06 -7.91
N LYS A 22 -6.66 17.34 -6.72
CA LYS A 22 -5.20 17.52 -6.56
C LYS A 22 -4.52 16.16 -6.78
N HIS A 23 -4.21 15.84 -8.04
CA HIS A 23 -3.38 14.69 -8.42
C HIS A 23 -1.92 14.88 -7.97
N LYS A 24 -1.69 14.65 -6.68
CA LYS A 24 -0.42 14.55 -5.94
C LYS A 24 0.79 14.33 -6.86
N GLN A 25 1.61 15.37 -7.03
CA GLN A 25 2.93 15.23 -7.65
C GLN A 25 3.96 14.80 -6.61
N ILE A 26 5.06 14.19 -7.06
CA ILE A 26 6.18 13.86 -6.16
C ILE A 26 6.98 15.13 -5.84
N VAL A 27 7.13 16.03 -6.83
CA VAL A 27 7.89 17.28 -6.70
C VAL A 27 7.05 18.48 -7.12
N THR A 28 7.06 19.52 -6.30
CA THR A 28 6.46 20.83 -6.60
C THR A 28 7.56 21.87 -6.68
N LEU A 29 7.68 22.55 -7.82
CA LEU A 29 8.59 23.67 -7.98
C LEU A 29 7.92 24.95 -7.49
N ILE A 30 8.55 25.65 -6.55
CA ILE A 30 8.10 26.96 -6.08
C ILE A 30 9.13 28.00 -6.50
N TRP A 31 8.72 28.95 -7.33
CA TRP A 31 9.49 30.15 -7.65
C TRP A 31 9.06 31.27 -6.71
N PHE A 32 9.94 31.64 -5.78
CA PHE A 32 9.69 32.71 -4.82
C PHE A 32 10.38 34.01 -5.24
N GLU A 33 9.56 35.04 -5.52
CA GLU A 33 10.03 36.37 -5.88
C GLU A 33 9.05 37.45 -5.40
N GLN A 34 9.50 38.36 -4.54
CA GLN A 34 8.61 39.34 -3.89
C GLN A 34 8.00 40.38 -4.85
N ASN A 35 8.63 40.60 -6.01
CA ASN A 35 8.21 41.59 -7.01
C ASN A 35 8.13 40.97 -8.41
N ILE A 36 7.14 40.11 -8.67
CA ILE A 36 6.87 39.68 -10.05
C ILE A 36 6.26 40.86 -10.82
N LYS A 37 7.10 41.61 -11.55
CA LYS A 37 6.58 42.36 -12.69
C LYS A 37 6.30 41.33 -13.78
N LEU A 38 5.03 41.13 -14.14
CA LEU A 38 4.60 40.29 -15.28
C LEU A 38 5.22 40.83 -16.57
N SER A 39 6.48 40.48 -16.82
CA SER A 39 7.20 40.77 -18.07
C SER A 39 7.07 39.56 -19.01
N GLN A 40 7.41 39.76 -20.29
CA GLN A 40 7.54 38.65 -21.22
C GLN A 40 8.57 37.62 -20.73
N ASP A 41 9.58 38.05 -19.97
CA ASP A 41 10.62 37.17 -19.42
C ASP A 41 10.07 36.24 -18.34
N THR A 42 9.18 36.70 -17.45
CA THR A 42 8.57 35.83 -16.43
C THR A 42 7.72 34.73 -17.07
N LYS A 43 6.94 35.05 -18.12
CA LYS A 43 6.15 34.03 -18.85
C LYS A 43 7.06 33.01 -19.55
N LYS A 44 8.19 33.45 -20.08
CA LYS A 44 9.19 32.57 -20.70
C LYS A 44 9.85 31.66 -19.66
N ILE A 45 10.20 32.20 -18.49
CA ILE A 45 10.73 31.42 -17.35
C ILE A 45 9.70 30.39 -16.88
N GLU A 46 8.45 30.81 -16.69
CA GLU A 46 7.35 29.92 -16.32
C GLU A 46 7.22 28.77 -17.32
N GLN A 47 7.16 29.06 -18.62
CA GLN A 47 7.09 28.01 -19.64
C GLN A 47 8.31 27.08 -19.57
N THR A 48 9.50 27.64 -19.42
CA THR A 48 10.75 26.87 -19.34
C THR A 48 10.76 25.95 -18.11
N LEU A 49 10.24 26.39 -16.97
CA LEU A 49 10.11 25.57 -15.76
C LEU A 49 8.99 24.54 -15.90
N ARG A 50 7.88 24.88 -16.56
CA ARG A 50 6.78 23.94 -16.85
C ARG A 50 7.22 22.82 -17.78
N ASP A 51 8.13 23.10 -18.71
CA ASP A 51 8.78 22.07 -19.53
C ASP A 51 9.63 21.09 -18.70
N ILE A 52 9.99 21.45 -17.46
CA ILE A 52 10.80 20.64 -16.54
C ILE A 52 9.93 19.92 -15.52
N ASN A 53 8.96 20.62 -14.94
CA ASN A 53 8.02 20.09 -13.97
C ASN A 53 6.65 20.71 -14.21
N ASP A 54 5.61 19.89 -14.37
CA ASP A 54 4.29 20.41 -14.75
C ASP A 54 3.67 21.32 -13.67
N TYR A 55 4.05 21.11 -12.40
CA TYR A 55 3.56 21.91 -11.27
C TYR A 55 4.60 22.92 -10.80
N VAL A 56 4.44 24.14 -11.30
CA VAL A 56 5.23 25.31 -10.93
C VAL A 56 4.30 26.32 -10.27
N ILE A 57 4.62 26.71 -9.05
CA ILE A 57 3.92 27.76 -8.29
C ILE A 57 4.81 28.99 -8.25
N PHE A 58 4.26 30.14 -8.64
CA PHE A 58 4.88 31.44 -8.46
C PHE A 58 4.32 32.09 -7.20
N SER A 59 5.19 32.46 -6.27
CA SER A 59 4.80 33.05 -4.99
C SER A 59 5.50 34.38 -4.76
N THR A 60 4.72 35.39 -4.38
CA THR A 60 5.19 36.78 -4.16
C THR A 60 5.20 37.21 -2.69
N GLY A 61 4.46 36.53 -1.81
CA GLY A 61 4.41 36.83 -0.38
C GLY A 61 5.15 35.78 0.44
N LEU A 62 6.05 36.21 1.35
CA LEU A 62 6.82 35.30 2.20
C LEU A 62 5.92 34.40 3.07
N GLU A 63 4.94 34.99 3.76
CA GLU A 63 3.99 34.23 4.59
C GLU A 63 3.09 33.32 3.75
N GLN A 64 2.67 33.78 2.57
CA GLN A 64 1.87 32.97 1.65
C GLN A 64 2.67 31.78 1.11
N CYS A 65 3.95 31.98 0.79
CA CYS A 65 4.87 30.92 0.38
C CYS A 65 5.04 29.87 1.48
N ILE A 66 5.31 30.30 2.72
CA ILE A 66 5.48 29.40 3.86
C ILE A 66 4.18 28.63 4.15
N THR A 67 3.04 29.32 4.18
CA THR A 67 1.72 28.67 4.39
C THR A 67 1.43 27.65 3.30
N SER A 68 1.77 27.96 2.04
CA SER A 68 1.60 27.04 0.91
C SER A 68 2.50 25.80 1.08
N ILE A 69 3.76 26.01 1.43
CA ILE A 69 4.73 24.93 1.74
C ILE A 69 4.21 24.03 2.86
N GLU A 70 3.73 24.63 3.95
CA GLU A 70 3.26 23.89 5.12
C GLU A 70 2.01 23.06 4.84
N SER A 71 1.12 23.55 3.97
CA SER A 71 -0.09 22.84 3.53
C SER A 71 0.18 21.61 2.65
N MET A 72 1.39 21.47 2.09
CA MET A 72 1.77 20.39 1.18
C MET A 72 2.39 19.22 1.94
N HIS A 73 1.55 18.36 2.53
CA HIS A 73 2.02 17.28 3.40
C HIS A 73 2.63 16.05 2.69
N LYS A 74 2.47 15.92 1.36
CA LYS A 74 2.88 14.71 0.61
C LYS A 74 3.85 14.96 -0.54
N GLU A 75 4.22 16.21 -0.78
CA GLU A 75 5.03 16.61 -1.94
C GLU A 75 6.42 17.07 -1.48
N LYS A 76 7.46 16.72 -2.25
CA LYS A 76 8.79 17.28 -2.06
C LYS A 76 8.83 18.64 -2.73
N ILE A 77 9.23 19.66 -2.00
CA ILE A 77 9.27 21.02 -2.53
C ILE A 77 10.68 21.37 -2.97
N PHE A 78 10.78 21.85 -4.20
CA PHE A 78 11.98 22.40 -4.79
C PHE A 78 11.80 23.92 -4.85
N LEU A 79 12.44 24.62 -3.92
CA LEU A 79 12.30 26.06 -3.79
C LEU A 79 13.39 26.76 -4.61
N ILE A 80 12.97 27.67 -5.48
CA ILE A 80 13.84 28.58 -6.23
C ILE A 80 13.69 29.96 -5.61
N THR A 81 14.78 30.53 -5.12
CA THR A 81 14.80 31.86 -4.49
C THR A 81 15.74 32.80 -5.23
N LEU A 82 15.39 34.09 -5.29
CA LEU A 82 16.07 35.11 -6.10
C LEU A 82 16.71 36.22 -5.26
N GLY A 83 17.93 36.58 -5.65
CA GLY A 83 18.58 37.85 -5.29
C GLY A 83 18.83 38.06 -3.78
N SER A 84 18.83 39.34 -3.37
CA SER A 84 19.21 39.82 -2.02
C SER A 84 18.31 39.32 -0.88
N LYS A 85 17.13 38.79 -1.21
CA LYS A 85 16.13 38.29 -0.25
C LYS A 85 16.29 36.81 0.09
N THR A 86 17.20 36.10 -0.62
CA THR A 86 17.58 34.72 -0.30
C THR A 86 17.97 34.56 1.17
N LEU A 87 18.72 35.51 1.72
CA LEU A 87 19.17 35.50 3.11
C LEU A 87 18.03 35.68 4.13
N GLU A 88 16.92 36.30 3.73
CA GLU A 88 15.74 36.49 4.59
C GLU A 88 14.88 35.22 4.67
N ILE A 89 14.72 34.51 3.54
CA ILE A 89 13.86 33.33 3.47
C ILE A 89 14.54 32.06 3.99
N LEU A 90 15.85 31.88 3.75
CA LEU A 90 16.59 30.65 4.07
C LEU A 90 16.42 30.19 5.54
N PRO A 91 16.59 31.05 6.57
CA PRO A 91 16.43 30.62 7.96
C PRO A 91 15.03 30.11 8.29
N ARG A 92 14.00 30.61 7.60
CA ARG A 92 12.60 30.26 7.84
C ARG A 92 12.17 28.97 7.14
N VAL A 93 12.76 28.68 6.00
CA VAL A 93 12.31 27.58 5.12
C VAL A 93 13.24 26.37 5.12
N SER A 94 14.53 26.55 5.44
CA SER A 94 15.52 25.47 5.38
C SER A 94 15.23 24.33 6.36
N SER A 95 14.63 24.63 7.51
CA SER A 95 14.23 23.64 8.53
C SER A 95 12.92 22.91 8.19
N LEU A 96 12.11 23.43 7.26
CA LEU A 96 10.81 22.82 6.91
C LEU A 96 11.03 21.46 6.25
N ARG A 97 10.36 20.43 6.79
CA ARG A 97 10.52 19.03 6.34
C ARG A 97 10.09 18.83 4.88
N GLN A 98 9.14 19.63 4.41
CA GLN A 98 8.58 19.57 3.05
C GLN A 98 9.58 20.01 1.98
N ILE A 99 10.53 20.89 2.32
CA ILE A 99 11.56 21.33 1.37
C ILE A 99 12.64 20.25 1.28
N ASP A 100 12.78 19.70 0.08
CA ASP A 100 13.80 18.72 -0.26
C ASP A 100 15.05 19.41 -0.83
N SER A 101 14.86 20.40 -1.71
CA SER A 101 15.95 21.07 -2.42
C SER A 101 15.73 22.58 -2.55
N ILE A 102 16.80 23.36 -2.41
CA ILE A 102 16.80 24.82 -2.60
C ILE A 102 17.79 25.19 -3.70
N PHE A 103 17.33 26.02 -4.63
CA PHE A 103 18.13 26.58 -5.72
C PHE A 103 18.15 28.10 -5.58
N ILE A 104 19.34 28.69 -5.58
CA ILE A 104 19.49 30.14 -5.53
C ILE A 104 19.80 30.65 -6.92
N PHE A 105 19.01 31.60 -7.40
CA PHE A 105 19.17 32.18 -8.73
C PHE A 105 19.51 33.67 -8.65
N ASN A 106 20.41 34.11 -9.55
CA ASN A 106 20.77 35.50 -9.77
C ASN A 106 21.40 36.19 -8.53
N ILE A 107 22.41 35.56 -7.92
CA ILE A 107 23.27 36.16 -6.89
C ILE A 107 24.75 35.81 -7.15
N GLU A 108 25.67 36.73 -6.85
CA GLU A 108 27.12 36.52 -7.02
C GLU A 108 27.59 35.29 -6.24
N LYS A 109 28.02 34.26 -6.96
CA LYS A 109 28.41 32.95 -6.39
C LYS A 109 29.57 33.07 -5.41
N ASP A 110 30.63 33.80 -5.77
CA ASP A 110 31.87 33.86 -5.00
C ASP A 110 31.68 34.47 -3.60
N ARG A 111 30.73 35.40 -3.46
CA ARG A 111 30.41 36.04 -2.16
C ARG A 111 29.45 35.22 -1.30
N ASN A 112 28.76 34.25 -1.87
CA ASN A 112 27.66 33.53 -1.21
C ASN A 112 27.89 32.02 -1.10
N GLU A 113 29.08 31.53 -1.47
CA GLU A 113 29.40 30.11 -1.44
C GLU A 113 29.34 29.50 -0.03
N TYR A 114 29.51 30.33 1.01
CA TYR A 114 29.36 29.91 2.41
C TYR A 114 27.97 29.33 2.71
N LEU A 115 26.91 29.78 2.02
CA LEU A 115 25.54 29.29 2.20
C LEU A 115 25.42 27.79 1.91
N LEU A 116 26.23 27.26 1.00
CA LEU A 116 26.25 25.82 0.69
C LEU A 116 26.73 24.98 1.87
N LYS A 117 27.53 25.54 2.77
CA LYS A 117 28.00 24.87 4.00
C LYS A 117 27.01 25.05 5.14
N GLU A 118 26.37 26.20 5.23
CA GLU A 118 25.43 26.55 6.30
C GLU A 118 24.07 25.86 6.15
N TYR A 119 23.57 25.75 4.91
CA TYR A 119 22.25 25.18 4.62
C TYR A 119 22.39 23.95 3.72
N PRO A 120 22.33 22.73 4.27
CA PRO A 120 22.63 21.49 3.53
C PRO A 120 21.61 21.16 2.42
N LYS A 121 20.44 21.80 2.43
CA LYS A 121 19.41 21.65 1.38
C LYS A 121 19.67 22.51 0.14
N ILE A 122 20.65 23.42 0.17
CA ILE A 122 21.00 24.22 -1.00
C ILE A 122 21.80 23.36 -1.98
N ILE A 123 21.23 23.15 -3.16
CA ILE A 123 21.85 22.35 -4.22
C ILE A 123 22.90 23.17 -4.97
N GLY A 124 22.65 24.46 -5.19
CA GLY A 124 23.59 25.34 -5.85
C GLY A 124 23.11 26.78 -5.99
N ILE A 125 24.04 27.60 -6.47
CA ILE A 125 23.86 29.02 -6.78
C ILE A 125 24.12 29.19 -8.28
N TYR A 126 23.16 29.80 -8.98
CA TYR A 126 23.12 29.85 -10.45
C TYR A 126 22.96 31.28 -10.94
N MET A 127 23.72 31.64 -11.97
CA MET A 127 23.62 32.93 -12.67
C MET A 127 22.97 32.81 -14.06
N ASN A 128 22.87 31.58 -14.58
CA ASN A 128 22.27 31.28 -15.88
C ASN A 128 21.04 30.37 -15.68
N LEU A 129 19.96 30.69 -16.37
CA LEU A 129 18.72 29.93 -16.32
C LEU A 129 18.93 28.49 -16.84
N ASP A 130 19.74 28.28 -17.86
CA ASP A 130 20.01 26.95 -18.43
C ASP A 130 20.70 26.04 -17.41
N ASP A 131 21.67 26.57 -16.66
CA ASP A 131 22.38 25.84 -15.60
C ASP A 131 21.47 25.53 -14.41
N LEU A 132 20.62 26.50 -14.03
CA LEU A 132 19.59 26.31 -13.01
C LEU A 132 18.64 25.18 -13.44
N CYS A 133 18.08 25.28 -14.64
CA CYS A 133 17.17 24.32 -15.22
C CYS A 133 17.80 22.93 -15.34
N LYS A 134 19.08 22.84 -15.74
CA LYS A 134 19.84 21.60 -15.77
C LYS A 134 19.97 20.99 -14.38
N SER A 135 20.30 21.80 -13.37
CA SER A 135 20.40 21.30 -12.00
C SER A 135 19.05 20.87 -11.42
N ILE A 136 17.97 21.62 -11.68
CA ILE A 136 16.62 21.24 -11.29
C ILE A 136 16.25 19.90 -11.94
N LYS A 137 16.47 19.75 -13.26
CA LYS A 137 16.26 18.47 -13.97
C LYS A 137 17.05 17.35 -13.33
N GLU A 138 18.33 17.57 -13.00
CA GLU A 138 19.16 16.57 -12.33
C GLU A 138 18.61 16.18 -10.95
N GLN A 139 18.10 17.13 -10.16
CA GLN A 139 17.48 16.83 -8.86
C GLN A 139 16.13 16.15 -8.99
N ILE A 140 15.30 16.55 -9.96
CA ILE A 140 14.04 15.89 -10.27
C ILE A 140 14.34 14.46 -10.72
N ASP A 141 15.35 14.26 -11.56
CA ASP A 141 15.83 12.94 -11.96
C ASP A 141 16.35 12.14 -10.78
N ILE A 142 17.07 12.77 -9.84
CA ILE A 142 17.51 12.10 -8.62
C ILE A 142 16.29 11.67 -7.81
N VAL A 143 15.32 12.56 -7.57
CA VAL A 143 14.09 12.21 -6.84
C VAL A 143 13.29 11.14 -7.60
N ASN A 144 13.16 11.23 -8.92
CA ASN A 144 12.41 10.25 -9.71
C ASN A 144 13.13 8.90 -9.83
N ARG A 145 14.47 8.88 -9.94
CA ARG A 145 15.31 7.66 -10.03
C ARG A 145 15.61 7.07 -8.65
N GLN A 146 15.48 7.84 -7.57
CA GLN A 146 15.51 7.38 -6.17
C GLN A 146 14.28 6.60 -5.75
N ILE A 147 13.28 6.48 -6.63
CA ILE A 147 12.02 5.83 -6.32
C ILE A 147 11.87 4.62 -7.24
N HIS A 148 12.86 3.74 -7.21
CA HIS A 148 12.55 2.31 -7.28
C HIS A 148 12.39 1.88 -5.84
N SER A 149 11.21 2.14 -5.26
CA SER A 149 10.91 1.55 -3.97
C SER A 149 10.92 0.04 -4.15
N PHE A 150 11.64 -0.65 -3.28
CA PHE A 150 11.58 -2.10 -3.24
C PHE A 150 10.42 -2.53 -2.35
N SER A 151 9.68 -3.54 -2.81
CA SER A 151 8.84 -4.33 -1.93
C SER A 151 9.62 -5.58 -1.51
N PHE A 152 9.41 -6.02 -0.28
CA PHE A 152 10.24 -7.01 0.39
C PHE A 152 9.40 -8.19 0.82
N PHE A 153 9.94 -9.40 0.69
CA PHE A 153 9.24 -10.62 1.07
C PHE A 153 10.18 -11.62 1.76
N ASP A 154 9.78 -12.10 2.93
CA ASP A 154 10.49 -13.17 3.67
C ASP A 154 9.85 -14.51 3.35
N GLN A 155 10.59 -15.41 2.68
CA GLN A 155 10.06 -16.72 2.27
C GLN A 155 9.66 -17.61 3.45
N ASN A 156 10.14 -17.32 4.67
CA ASN A 156 9.76 -18.07 5.86
C ASN A 156 8.38 -17.66 6.40
N GLN A 157 7.80 -16.58 5.89
CA GLN A 157 6.44 -16.20 6.24
C GLN A 157 5.44 -17.18 5.63
N LYS A 158 4.59 -17.77 6.48
CA LYS A 158 3.41 -18.51 5.99
C LYS A 158 2.44 -17.53 5.33
N LEU A 159 1.98 -17.85 4.13
CA LEU A 159 0.88 -17.15 3.48
C LEU A 159 -0.40 -17.42 4.29
N THR A 160 -0.89 -16.36 4.94
CA THR A 160 -2.13 -16.35 5.73
C THR A 160 -2.95 -15.12 5.34
N GLU A 161 -4.20 -15.02 5.78
CA GLU A 161 -5.01 -13.79 5.62
C GLU A 161 -4.33 -12.56 6.25
N ASP A 162 -3.64 -12.75 7.38
CA ASP A 162 -2.91 -11.70 8.09
C ASP A 162 -1.48 -11.53 7.54
N LEU A 163 -1.33 -11.11 6.29
CA LEU A 163 0.00 -10.81 5.74
C LEU A 163 0.65 -9.64 6.47
N LEU A 164 1.98 -9.70 6.60
CA LEU A 164 2.74 -8.51 7.00
C LEU A 164 2.56 -7.48 5.89
N LYS A 165 2.46 -6.20 6.28
CA LYS A 165 2.25 -5.10 5.34
C LYS A 165 3.26 -5.15 4.19
N GLU A 166 4.53 -5.39 4.51
CA GLU A 166 5.61 -5.51 3.52
C GLU A 166 5.35 -6.63 2.50
N SER A 167 4.92 -7.80 2.98
CA SER A 167 4.65 -8.96 2.14
C SER A 167 3.40 -8.77 1.27
N ALA A 168 2.37 -8.11 1.80
CA ALA A 168 1.19 -7.74 1.03
C ALA A 168 1.52 -6.68 -0.04
N GLU A 169 2.42 -5.74 0.26
CA GLU A 169 2.92 -4.79 -0.73
C GLU A 169 3.72 -5.47 -1.85
N PHE A 170 4.50 -6.50 -1.54
CA PHE A 170 5.18 -7.33 -2.54
C PHE A 170 4.18 -8.03 -3.46
N LEU A 171 3.16 -8.68 -2.89
CA LEU A 171 2.11 -9.36 -3.66
C LEU A 171 1.29 -8.39 -4.53
N TRP A 172 1.14 -7.14 -4.10
CA TRP A 172 0.39 -6.13 -4.85
C TRP A 172 0.90 -5.96 -6.29
N PHE A 173 2.22 -5.84 -6.48
CA PHE A 173 2.79 -5.65 -7.82
C PHE A 173 2.68 -6.91 -8.67
N GLN A 174 2.84 -8.09 -8.05
CA GLN A 174 2.71 -9.36 -8.74
C GLN A 174 1.27 -9.57 -9.24
N LEU A 175 0.28 -9.38 -8.36
CA LEU A 175 -1.13 -9.52 -8.69
C LEU A 175 -1.64 -8.43 -9.63
N PHE A 176 -1.07 -7.23 -9.57
CA PHE A 176 -1.42 -6.15 -10.49
C PHE A 176 -1.15 -6.55 -11.94
N ASN A 177 -0.03 -7.22 -12.25
CA ASN A 177 0.26 -7.68 -13.61
C ASN A 177 -0.75 -8.73 -14.08
N TYR A 178 -1.04 -9.71 -13.23
CA TYR A 178 -2.08 -10.72 -13.52
C TYR A 178 -3.45 -10.08 -13.78
N MET A 179 -3.82 -9.09 -12.97
CA MET A 179 -5.08 -8.36 -13.11
C MET A 179 -5.14 -7.53 -14.40
N LEU A 180 -4.05 -6.90 -14.83
CA LEU A 180 -4.03 -6.15 -16.10
C LEU A 180 -4.44 -7.03 -17.29
N SER A 181 -3.95 -8.26 -17.32
CA SER A 181 -4.26 -9.22 -18.39
C SER A 181 -5.75 -9.61 -18.48
N THR A 182 -6.54 -9.37 -17.42
CA THR A 182 -7.97 -9.70 -17.40
C THR A 182 -8.88 -8.54 -17.80
N LEU A 183 -8.36 -7.30 -17.90
CA LEU A 183 -9.17 -6.12 -18.18
C LEU A 183 -9.45 -5.90 -19.67
N SER A 184 -10.58 -5.25 -19.99
CA SER A 184 -10.96 -4.90 -21.37
C SER A 184 -9.99 -3.90 -22.01
N ARG A 185 -9.67 -4.15 -23.29
CA ARG A 185 -8.75 -3.40 -24.17
C ARG A 185 -9.48 -2.64 -25.27
N ASP A 186 -10.75 -2.36 -25.05
CA ASP A 186 -11.62 -1.72 -26.03
C ASP A 186 -11.16 -0.29 -26.38
N GLN A 187 -11.77 0.25 -27.44
CA GLN A 187 -11.53 1.62 -27.89
C GLN A 187 -11.79 2.65 -26.79
N GLN A 188 -12.70 2.35 -25.86
CA GLN A 188 -13.01 3.20 -24.73
C GLN A 188 -11.81 3.29 -23.77
N ALA A 189 -11.10 2.19 -23.50
CA ALA A 189 -9.87 2.18 -22.73
C ALA A 189 -8.80 3.10 -23.34
N LYS A 190 -8.61 3.03 -24.66
CA LYS A 190 -7.65 3.90 -25.38
C LYS A 190 -8.03 5.37 -25.30
N GLN A 191 -9.32 5.69 -25.45
CA GLN A 191 -9.82 7.06 -25.32
C GLN A 191 -9.67 7.60 -23.90
N GLN A 192 -9.98 6.79 -22.88
CA GLN A 192 -9.78 7.14 -21.47
C GLN A 192 -8.32 7.47 -21.17
N MET A 193 -7.40 6.64 -21.69
CA MET A 193 -5.96 6.85 -21.57
C MET A 193 -5.50 8.16 -22.21
N ILE A 194 -5.95 8.46 -23.43
CA ILE A 194 -5.57 9.71 -24.11
C ILE A 194 -6.14 10.92 -23.36
N GLN A 195 -7.40 10.85 -22.93
CA GLN A 195 -8.05 11.94 -22.21
C GLN A 195 -7.35 12.22 -20.88
N ILE A 196 -7.03 11.19 -20.08
CA ILE A 196 -6.34 11.40 -18.81
C ILE A 196 -4.94 12.00 -19.01
N CYS A 197 -4.25 11.65 -20.11
CA CYS A 197 -2.98 12.29 -20.45
C CYS A 197 -3.17 13.78 -20.80
N LYS A 198 -4.19 14.12 -21.61
CA LYS A 198 -4.52 15.52 -21.94
C LYS A 198 -4.87 16.33 -20.71
N ASP A 199 -5.71 15.79 -19.82
CA ASP A 199 -6.13 16.45 -18.59
C ASP A 199 -4.93 16.69 -17.65
N TYR A 200 -4.06 15.68 -17.53
CA TYR A 200 -2.86 15.78 -16.69
C TYR A 200 -1.87 16.83 -17.21
N TYR A 201 -1.63 16.85 -18.52
CA TYR A 201 -0.64 17.72 -19.16
C TYR A 201 -1.23 19.00 -19.77
N HIS A 202 -2.45 19.40 -19.39
CA HIS A 202 -3.17 20.52 -20.00
C HIS A 202 -2.38 21.85 -20.07
N GLY A 203 -1.46 22.08 -19.13
CA GLY A 203 -0.59 23.27 -19.08
C GLY A 203 0.78 23.12 -19.75
N ASN A 204 1.11 21.95 -20.31
CA ASN A 204 2.41 21.65 -20.92
C ASN A 204 2.25 21.46 -22.44
N THR A 205 2.49 22.53 -23.20
CA THR A 205 2.28 22.54 -24.65
C THR A 205 3.09 21.49 -25.40
N LYS A 206 4.33 21.22 -24.97
CA LYS A 206 5.19 20.20 -25.57
C LYS A 206 4.64 18.79 -25.39
N GLU A 207 4.20 18.45 -24.17
CA GLU A 207 3.61 17.15 -23.91
C GLU A 207 2.24 17.00 -24.61
N ILE A 208 1.45 18.07 -24.72
CA ILE A 208 0.17 18.05 -25.47
C ILE A 208 0.39 17.79 -26.96
N GLU A 209 1.39 18.39 -27.60
CA GLU A 209 1.75 18.07 -28.99
C GLU A 209 2.16 16.61 -29.15
N LEU A 210 2.95 16.07 -28.22
CA LEU A 210 3.32 14.65 -28.21
C LEU A 210 2.10 13.74 -28.02
N ILE A 211 1.13 14.13 -27.19
CA ILE A 211 -0.13 13.41 -27.01
C ILE A 211 -0.96 13.41 -28.30
N HIS A 212 -1.01 14.53 -29.04
CA HIS A 212 -1.68 14.58 -30.34
C HIS A 212 -1.00 13.67 -31.37
N GLN A 213 0.34 13.65 -31.41
CA GLN A 213 1.08 12.73 -32.27
C GLN A 213 0.83 11.26 -31.88
N PHE A 214 0.76 10.98 -30.58
CA PHE A 214 0.43 9.66 -30.05
C PHE A 214 -0.98 9.25 -30.47
N GLU A 215 -1.98 10.10 -30.27
CA GLU A 215 -3.38 9.85 -30.62
C GLU A 215 -3.57 9.52 -32.12
N GLN A 216 -2.79 10.16 -32.99
CA GLN A 216 -2.88 9.93 -34.45
C GLN A 216 -2.10 8.69 -34.92
N ASN A 217 -0.96 8.39 -34.31
CA ASN A 217 0.02 7.43 -34.88
C ASN A 217 0.24 6.17 -34.04
N TYR A 218 -0.23 6.13 -32.79
CA TYR A 218 0.03 5.01 -31.89
C TYR A 218 -0.64 3.72 -32.37
N ARG A 219 0.14 2.65 -32.42
CA ARG A 219 -0.34 1.28 -32.59
C ARG A 219 0.14 0.44 -31.42
N SER A 220 -0.64 -0.56 -31.03
CA SER A 220 -0.32 -1.44 -29.89
C SER A 220 1.08 -2.07 -29.97
N LYS A 221 1.60 -2.36 -31.17
CA LYS A 221 2.96 -2.89 -31.38
C LYS A 221 4.11 -1.89 -31.13
N ASP A 222 3.79 -0.60 -31.01
CA ASP A 222 4.78 0.48 -30.89
C ASP A 222 4.96 0.91 -29.41
N ALA A 223 4.39 0.20 -28.43
CA ALA A 223 4.40 0.62 -27.02
C ALA A 223 5.82 0.71 -26.42
N LEU A 224 6.73 -0.21 -26.73
CA LEU A 224 8.13 -0.13 -26.27
C LEU A 224 8.82 1.16 -26.75
N LEU A 225 8.59 1.55 -28.02
CA LEU A 225 9.13 2.79 -28.59
C LEU A 225 8.58 4.04 -27.89
N TRP A 226 7.29 4.04 -27.54
CA TRP A 226 6.70 5.18 -26.84
C TRP A 226 7.12 5.25 -25.37
N TYR A 227 7.31 4.10 -24.73
CA TYR A 227 7.79 4.02 -23.36
C TYR A 227 9.27 4.43 -23.26
N SER A 228 10.12 4.01 -24.20
CA SER A 228 11.57 4.28 -24.18
C SER A 228 11.93 5.75 -24.39
N LYS A 229 11.10 6.53 -25.12
CA LYS A 229 11.29 7.98 -25.34
C LYS A 229 11.15 8.85 -24.09
N ARG A 230 10.76 8.26 -22.95
CA ARG A 230 10.62 8.94 -21.65
C ARG A 230 9.74 10.22 -21.66
N THR A 231 8.71 10.23 -22.51
CA THR A 231 7.72 11.32 -22.65
C THR A 231 6.60 11.23 -21.60
N PHE A 232 5.48 11.95 -21.80
CA PHE A 232 4.28 11.92 -20.96
C PHE A 232 3.89 10.52 -20.47
N ILE A 233 3.85 9.51 -21.34
CA ILE A 233 3.31 8.18 -21.00
C ILE A 233 4.23 7.43 -20.03
N TYR A 234 5.55 7.49 -20.27
CA TYR A 234 6.55 6.92 -19.37
C TYR A 234 6.50 7.60 -18.00
N LYS A 235 6.45 8.94 -17.97
CA LYS A 235 6.42 9.71 -16.72
C LYS A 235 5.16 9.37 -15.92
N LEU A 236 4.01 9.33 -16.58
CA LEU A 236 2.72 9.12 -15.94
C LEU A 236 2.54 7.69 -15.43
N ILE A 237 2.95 6.67 -16.20
CA ILE A 237 2.91 5.26 -15.75
C ILE A 237 3.83 5.04 -14.56
N ASN A 238 5.10 5.47 -14.65
CA ASN A 238 6.05 5.28 -13.55
C ASN A 238 5.62 6.04 -12.30
N LYS A 239 5.00 7.23 -12.44
CA LYS A 239 4.37 7.92 -11.31
C LYS A 239 3.27 7.05 -10.69
N ALA A 240 2.33 6.58 -11.51
CA ALA A 240 1.18 5.82 -11.06
C ALA A 240 1.58 4.53 -10.31
N LEU A 241 2.59 3.82 -10.82
CA LEU A 241 3.16 2.62 -10.18
C LEU A 241 3.78 2.95 -8.82
N ARG A 242 4.60 4.01 -8.74
CA ARG A 242 5.25 4.45 -7.49
C ARG A 242 4.26 4.88 -6.42
N THR A 243 3.21 5.60 -6.82
CA THR A 243 2.18 6.09 -5.89
C THR A 243 1.08 5.06 -5.64
N LYS A 244 1.13 3.89 -6.29
CA LYS A 244 0.07 2.88 -6.29
C LYS A 244 -1.29 3.53 -6.59
N ASP A 245 -1.32 4.42 -7.58
CA ASP A 245 -2.51 5.15 -8.01
C ASP A 245 -3.33 4.27 -8.96
N ILE A 246 -4.25 3.52 -8.35
CA ILE A 246 -5.04 2.51 -9.05
C ILE A 246 -5.99 3.13 -10.08
N ASP A 247 -6.49 4.34 -9.83
CA ASP A 247 -7.33 5.04 -10.79
C ASP A 247 -6.55 5.35 -12.07
N LEU A 248 -5.36 5.94 -11.90
CA LEU A 248 -4.50 6.26 -13.02
C LEU A 248 -4.00 5.00 -13.73
N LEU A 249 -3.56 3.98 -12.99
CA LEU A 249 -3.14 2.70 -13.56
C LEU A 249 -4.25 2.00 -14.35
N TYR A 250 -5.48 2.00 -13.82
CA TYR A 250 -6.64 1.44 -14.50
C TYR A 250 -6.97 2.21 -15.79
N LYS A 251 -6.88 3.54 -15.80
CA LYS A 251 -7.07 4.37 -17.00
C LYS A 251 -5.96 4.16 -18.04
N LEU A 252 -4.74 3.83 -17.60
CA LEU A 252 -3.59 3.55 -18.45
C LEU A 252 -3.47 2.08 -18.88
N ARG A 253 -4.37 1.19 -18.41
CA ARG A 253 -4.30 -0.27 -18.59
C ARG A 253 -4.02 -0.73 -20.02
N SER A 254 -4.62 -0.05 -21.02
CA SER A 254 -4.45 -0.43 -22.42
C SER A 254 -3.00 -0.31 -22.89
N PHE A 255 -2.27 0.73 -22.47
CA PHE A 255 -0.87 0.87 -22.84
C PHE A 255 0.05 -0.02 -22.01
N ILE A 256 -0.26 -0.22 -20.73
CA ILE A 256 0.55 -1.10 -19.87
C ILE A 256 0.47 -2.54 -20.41
N ASP A 257 -0.71 -3.02 -20.82
CA ASP A 257 -0.86 -4.34 -21.45
C ASP A 257 -0.14 -4.41 -22.81
N ASP A 258 -0.30 -3.40 -23.68
CA ASP A 258 0.44 -3.32 -24.94
C ASP A 258 1.97 -3.38 -24.69
N LEU A 259 2.46 -2.71 -23.63
CA LEU A 259 3.86 -2.71 -23.24
C LEU A 259 4.33 -4.09 -22.78
N SER A 260 3.58 -4.76 -21.90
CA SER A 260 3.87 -6.12 -21.45
C SER A 260 3.87 -7.12 -22.62
N GLU A 261 2.93 -7.02 -23.57
CA GLU A 261 2.88 -7.91 -24.74
C GLU A 261 4.10 -7.70 -25.66
N ASN A 262 4.47 -6.44 -25.93
CA ASN A 262 5.67 -6.17 -26.73
C ASN A 262 6.94 -6.64 -26.04
N LEU A 263 7.06 -6.43 -24.72
CA LEU A 263 8.20 -6.90 -23.94
C LEU A 263 8.29 -8.43 -23.95
N GLN A 264 7.15 -9.14 -23.90
CA GLN A 264 7.10 -10.59 -24.03
C GLN A 264 7.60 -11.08 -25.40
N ARG A 265 7.20 -10.44 -26.49
CA ARG A 265 7.68 -10.78 -27.84
C ARG A 265 9.19 -10.60 -27.98
N GLU A 266 9.76 -9.57 -27.37
CA GLU A 266 11.21 -9.36 -27.37
C GLU A 266 11.93 -10.33 -26.42
N HIS A 267 11.32 -10.68 -25.28
CA HIS A 267 11.85 -11.66 -24.34
C HIS A 267 12.02 -13.05 -24.98
N GLU A 268 11.08 -13.48 -25.84
CA GLU A 268 11.18 -14.75 -26.57
C GLU A 268 12.48 -14.86 -27.40
N LYS A 269 13.01 -13.74 -27.90
CA LYS A 269 14.28 -13.72 -28.63
C LYS A 269 15.48 -14.04 -27.73
N ILE A 270 15.45 -13.57 -26.47
CA ILE A 270 16.47 -13.90 -25.48
C ILE A 270 16.42 -15.39 -25.14
N LEU A 271 15.22 -15.95 -24.97
CA LEU A 271 15.04 -17.38 -24.68
C LEU A 271 15.53 -18.29 -25.82
N LEU A 272 15.49 -17.83 -27.06
CA LEU A 272 16.00 -18.53 -28.24
C LEU A 272 17.52 -18.34 -28.44
N SER A 273 18.16 -17.45 -27.68
CA SER A 273 19.59 -17.20 -27.78
C SER A 273 20.43 -18.34 -27.17
N ASN A 274 21.71 -18.40 -27.53
CA ASN A 274 22.66 -19.35 -26.94
C ASN A 274 23.18 -18.90 -25.56
N GLU A 275 22.71 -17.77 -25.03
CA GLU A 275 23.16 -17.21 -23.75
C GLU A 275 22.58 -18.01 -22.57
N ASN A 276 23.44 -18.61 -21.75
CA ASN A 276 22.99 -19.35 -20.56
C ASN A 276 22.67 -18.40 -19.40
N THR A 277 23.48 -17.37 -19.25
CA THR A 277 23.45 -16.43 -18.14
C THR A 277 23.64 -15.02 -18.66
N LEU A 278 22.74 -14.12 -18.29
CA LEU A 278 22.81 -12.70 -18.58
C LEU A 278 23.19 -11.93 -17.32
N ASN A 279 24.17 -11.04 -17.41
CA ASN A 279 24.50 -10.09 -16.35
C ASN A 279 24.09 -8.67 -16.77
N VAL A 280 23.32 -8.01 -15.92
CA VAL A 280 22.92 -6.61 -16.11
C VAL A 280 23.19 -5.79 -14.85
N TYR A 281 23.31 -4.49 -15.04
CA TYR A 281 23.78 -3.57 -14.02
C TYR A 281 22.88 -2.34 -13.94
N ARG A 282 22.68 -1.84 -12.72
CA ARG A 282 21.98 -0.58 -12.48
C ARG A 282 22.71 0.23 -11.43
N GLY A 283 23.29 1.36 -11.84
CA GLY A 283 23.85 2.33 -10.92
C GLY A 283 22.80 3.36 -10.52
N VAL A 284 22.60 3.53 -9.22
CA VAL A 284 21.58 4.42 -8.66
C VAL A 284 22.03 4.96 -7.30
N LYS A 285 21.32 5.97 -6.81
CA LYS A 285 21.49 6.53 -5.47
C LYS A 285 20.21 6.20 -4.72
N ILE A 286 20.30 5.59 -3.54
CA ILE A 286 19.13 5.22 -2.73
C ILE A 286 19.23 5.81 -1.33
N GLN A 287 18.13 5.86 -0.59
CA GLN A 287 18.12 6.33 0.79
C GLN A 287 18.89 5.37 1.70
N LYS A 288 19.59 5.92 2.70
CA LYS A 288 20.33 5.12 3.68
C LYS A 288 19.45 4.12 4.43
N GLU A 289 18.20 4.50 4.70
CA GLU A 289 17.20 3.62 5.34
C GLU A 289 16.85 2.42 4.44
N GLU A 290 16.59 2.67 3.15
CA GLU A 290 16.31 1.62 2.17
C GLU A 290 17.52 0.70 1.97
N PHE A 291 18.74 1.25 1.95
CA PHE A 291 19.97 0.46 1.90
C PHE A 291 20.12 -0.45 3.13
N ASN A 292 19.86 0.06 4.33
CA ASN A 292 19.87 -0.76 5.54
C ASN A 292 18.83 -1.88 5.48
N LYS A 293 17.64 -1.60 4.95
CA LYS A 293 16.61 -2.63 4.75
C LYS A 293 17.03 -3.70 3.75
N LEU A 294 17.72 -3.34 2.66
CA LEU A 294 18.31 -4.31 1.73
C LEU A 294 19.34 -5.21 2.41
N LYS A 295 20.10 -4.69 3.39
CA LYS A 295 21.03 -5.51 4.21
C LYS A 295 20.27 -6.51 5.09
N GLU A 296 19.20 -6.08 5.76
CA GLU A 296 18.36 -6.96 6.58
C GLU A 296 17.67 -8.08 5.78
N TYR A 297 17.44 -7.84 4.49
CA TYR A 297 16.83 -8.78 3.55
C TYR A 297 17.82 -9.58 2.71
N GLN A 298 19.10 -9.62 3.09
CA GLN A 298 20.06 -10.53 2.46
C GLN A 298 19.56 -11.98 2.58
N GLY A 299 19.58 -12.71 1.45
CA GLY A 299 19.04 -14.07 1.30
C GLY A 299 17.54 -14.12 0.97
N LYS A 300 16.81 -13.00 1.07
CA LYS A 300 15.36 -12.91 0.88
C LYS A 300 14.99 -12.29 -0.48
N LEU A 301 13.68 -12.21 -0.75
CA LEU A 301 13.14 -11.71 -2.01
C LEU A 301 12.81 -10.23 -1.95
N ILE A 302 13.02 -9.57 -3.09
CA ILE A 302 12.57 -8.21 -3.37
C ILE A 302 11.92 -8.14 -4.75
N SER A 303 11.01 -7.19 -4.94
CA SER A 303 10.50 -6.79 -6.25
C SER A 303 10.67 -5.28 -6.41
N THR A 304 10.80 -4.81 -7.65
CA THR A 304 10.76 -3.38 -7.93
C THR A 304 9.32 -2.91 -8.05
N ASN A 305 9.03 -1.73 -7.51
CA ASN A 305 7.70 -1.13 -7.57
C ASN A 305 7.45 -0.45 -8.92
N GLY A 306 7.61 -1.21 -9.99
CA GLY A 306 7.54 -0.77 -11.39
C GLY A 306 8.56 -1.47 -12.28
N TYR A 307 8.59 -1.07 -13.55
CA TYR A 307 9.55 -1.57 -14.53
C TYR A 307 10.99 -1.22 -14.11
N LEU A 308 11.91 -2.16 -14.29
CA LEU A 308 13.32 -1.97 -13.97
C LEU A 308 14.16 -1.87 -15.25
N SER A 309 14.66 -0.68 -15.54
CA SER A 309 15.61 -0.42 -16.63
C SER A 309 17.04 -0.62 -16.12
N THR A 310 17.82 -1.43 -16.85
CA THR A 310 19.19 -1.83 -16.53
C THR A 310 20.05 -1.79 -17.79
N SER A 311 21.36 -1.99 -17.64
CA SER A 311 22.31 -1.99 -18.76
C SER A 311 23.17 -3.25 -18.72
N ARG A 312 23.45 -3.85 -19.88
CA ARG A 312 24.47 -4.90 -20.00
C ARG A 312 25.89 -4.37 -19.71
N LEU A 313 26.11 -3.07 -19.85
CA LEU A 313 27.42 -2.42 -19.69
C LEU A 313 27.65 -1.95 -18.24
N LYS A 314 28.47 -2.70 -17.50
CA LYS A 314 28.87 -2.35 -16.13
C LYS A 314 29.47 -0.95 -16.03
N SER A 315 30.33 -0.55 -16.97
CA SER A 315 30.98 0.76 -16.98
C SER A 315 29.95 1.90 -17.08
N TYR A 316 28.98 1.74 -17.97
CA TYR A 316 27.90 2.70 -18.17
C TYR A 316 27.03 2.82 -16.91
N ALA A 317 26.56 1.69 -16.36
CA ALA A 317 25.82 1.69 -15.10
C ALA A 317 26.62 2.31 -13.93
N SER A 318 27.90 1.97 -13.81
CA SER A 318 28.79 2.52 -12.76
C SER A 318 28.90 4.04 -12.83
N SER A 319 28.89 4.62 -14.04
CA SER A 319 28.96 6.07 -14.21
C SER A 319 27.80 6.80 -13.52
N PHE A 320 26.61 6.18 -13.38
CA PHE A 320 25.48 6.77 -12.67
C PHE A 320 25.66 6.72 -11.14
N ALA A 321 26.15 5.60 -10.62
CA ALA A 321 26.42 5.44 -9.19
C ALA A 321 27.58 6.35 -8.74
N GLN A 322 28.57 6.58 -9.59
CA GLN A 322 29.76 7.40 -9.28
C GLN A 322 29.51 8.91 -9.39
N LYS A 323 28.36 9.37 -9.91
CA LYS A 323 28.06 10.81 -9.96
C LYS A 323 28.12 11.40 -8.56
N PRO A 324 28.83 12.53 -8.33
CA PRO A 324 28.96 13.12 -7.01
C PRO A 324 27.59 13.40 -6.37
N ILE A 325 27.53 13.25 -5.05
CA ILE A 325 26.32 13.45 -4.23
C ILE A 325 26.61 14.54 -3.22
N LYS A 326 25.78 15.58 -3.18
CA LYS A 326 25.84 16.61 -2.12
C LYS A 326 25.03 16.23 -0.87
N ARG A 327 24.03 15.38 -1.04
CA ARG A 327 23.10 14.88 -0.01
C ARG A 327 23.71 13.74 0.81
N THR A 328 23.66 13.87 2.13
CA THR A 328 24.24 12.90 3.09
C THR A 328 23.28 11.76 3.46
N ASP A 329 22.00 11.89 3.14
CA ASP A 329 20.95 10.89 3.40
C ASP A 329 20.90 9.78 2.33
N LEU A 330 21.78 9.86 1.31
CA LEU A 330 21.82 8.96 0.17
C LEU A 330 23.13 8.20 0.12
N VAL A 331 23.06 6.99 -0.43
CA VAL A 331 24.22 6.15 -0.71
C VAL A 331 24.24 5.75 -2.18
N SER A 332 25.44 5.69 -2.76
CA SER A 332 25.64 5.20 -4.13
C SER A 332 25.68 3.68 -4.16
N VAL A 333 24.85 3.09 -5.01
CA VAL A 333 24.71 1.64 -5.14
C VAL A 333 24.83 1.23 -6.61
N LEU A 334 25.60 0.18 -6.85
CA LEU A 334 25.62 -0.57 -8.10
C LEU A 334 24.94 -1.92 -7.87
N PHE A 335 23.76 -2.10 -8.46
CA PHE A 335 23.13 -3.40 -8.54
C PHE A 335 23.80 -4.22 -9.65
N HIS A 336 24.17 -5.45 -9.33
CA HIS A 336 24.63 -6.47 -10.25
C HIS A 336 23.60 -7.60 -10.22
N ILE A 337 22.90 -7.78 -11.33
CA ILE A 337 21.79 -8.72 -11.48
C ILE A 337 22.23 -9.84 -12.41
N GLN A 338 22.17 -11.06 -11.92
CA GLN A 338 22.42 -12.25 -12.72
C GLN A 338 21.10 -12.96 -13.04
N CYS A 339 20.90 -13.25 -14.32
CA CYS A 339 19.69 -13.90 -14.85
C CYS A 339 20.08 -15.23 -15.48
N ASN A 340 19.55 -16.33 -14.95
CA ASN A 340 19.78 -17.67 -15.52
C ASN A 340 18.68 -17.97 -16.56
N ILE A 341 18.97 -17.70 -17.83
CA ILE A 341 17.98 -17.72 -18.92
C ILE A 341 17.38 -19.12 -19.10
N LYS A 342 18.17 -20.18 -18.93
CA LYS A 342 17.71 -21.56 -19.14
C LYS A 342 16.74 -22.09 -18.07
N HIS A 343 16.75 -21.48 -16.89
CA HIS A 343 15.98 -21.95 -15.74
C HIS A 343 14.92 -20.95 -15.30
N ILE A 344 14.66 -19.90 -16.08
CA ILE A 344 13.65 -18.91 -15.74
C ILE A 344 12.24 -19.41 -16.07
N ASP A 345 11.28 -19.08 -15.21
CA ASP A 345 9.86 -19.30 -15.49
C ASP A 345 9.44 -18.46 -16.70
N LYS A 346 8.62 -19.04 -17.58
CA LYS A 346 8.14 -18.39 -18.82
C LYS A 346 7.32 -17.11 -18.57
N ASN A 347 6.78 -16.96 -17.35
CA ASN A 347 6.00 -15.81 -16.97
C ASN A 347 6.86 -14.62 -16.51
N ILE A 348 8.18 -14.78 -16.34
CA ILE A 348 9.06 -13.67 -15.97
C ILE A 348 9.65 -13.05 -17.22
N THR A 349 9.26 -11.80 -17.47
CA THR A 349 9.54 -11.13 -18.74
C THR A 349 10.61 -10.06 -18.57
N PHE A 350 11.64 -10.12 -19.40
CA PHE A 350 12.63 -9.05 -19.57
C PHE A 350 13.22 -9.11 -20.98
N ALA A 351 13.59 -7.97 -21.56
CA ALA A 351 14.15 -7.95 -22.90
C ALA A 351 15.19 -6.87 -23.11
N ASP A 352 16.08 -7.10 -24.07
CA ASP A 352 16.88 -6.04 -24.67
C ASP A 352 15.96 -5.09 -25.44
N ILE A 353 16.00 -3.81 -25.11
CA ILE A 353 15.17 -2.76 -25.71
C ILE A 353 16.03 -1.65 -26.31
N ASP A 354 17.33 -1.88 -26.48
CA ASP A 354 18.30 -0.95 -27.04
C ASP A 354 17.92 -0.44 -28.43
N GLN A 355 17.29 -1.28 -29.26
CA GLN A 355 16.74 -0.88 -30.57
C GLN A 355 15.62 0.18 -30.47
N TYR A 356 14.97 0.30 -29.32
CA TYR A 356 13.95 1.31 -29.05
C TYR A 356 14.48 2.49 -28.22
N SER A 357 15.60 2.31 -27.53
CA SER A 357 16.15 3.29 -26.59
C SER A 357 16.68 4.52 -27.31
N ASP A 358 16.48 5.70 -26.70
CA ASP A 358 17.12 6.95 -27.18
C ASP A 358 18.65 6.87 -27.09
N ASN A 359 19.19 5.93 -26.30
CA ASN A 359 20.62 5.65 -26.22
C ASN A 359 20.93 4.17 -26.51
N PRO A 360 21.06 3.77 -27.80
CA PRO A 360 21.30 2.37 -28.17
C PRO A 360 22.64 1.83 -27.63
N TYR A 361 23.60 2.71 -27.31
CA TYR A 361 24.88 2.29 -26.75
C TYR A 361 24.79 1.80 -25.31
N GLU A 362 23.68 2.03 -24.60
CA GLU A 362 23.48 1.55 -23.23
C GLU A 362 23.26 0.03 -23.16
N GLN A 363 22.88 -0.63 -24.26
CA GLN A 363 22.42 -2.02 -24.26
C GLN A 363 21.38 -2.23 -23.15
N GLU A 364 20.31 -1.43 -23.24
CA GLU A 364 19.28 -1.33 -22.22
C GLU A 364 18.48 -2.63 -22.15
N VAL A 365 18.33 -3.16 -20.92
CA VAL A 365 17.49 -4.32 -20.61
C VAL A 365 16.38 -3.86 -19.68
N LEU A 366 15.13 -4.08 -20.09
CA LEU A 366 13.94 -3.72 -19.33
C LEU A 366 13.29 -4.97 -18.74
N PHE A 367 13.07 -4.98 -17.44
CA PHE A 367 12.29 -6.00 -16.73
C PHE A 367 10.85 -5.55 -16.53
N ASP A 368 9.92 -6.49 -16.67
CA ASP A 368 8.50 -6.29 -16.40
C ASP A 368 8.19 -6.14 -14.89
N LEU A 369 6.96 -5.74 -14.57
CA LEU A 369 6.45 -5.49 -13.23
C LEU A 369 6.52 -6.70 -12.28
N ASN A 370 6.60 -7.90 -12.83
CA ASN A 370 6.58 -9.15 -12.06
C ASN A 370 7.99 -9.72 -11.78
N ALA A 371 9.05 -9.03 -12.21
CA ALA A 371 10.41 -9.45 -11.94
C ALA A 371 10.70 -9.40 -10.43
N CYS A 372 11.14 -10.53 -9.89
CA CYS A 372 11.53 -10.70 -8.50
C CYS A 372 12.99 -11.09 -8.41
N PHE A 373 13.70 -10.57 -7.41
CA PHE A 373 15.12 -10.78 -7.23
C PHE A 373 15.40 -11.30 -5.82
N GLN A 374 16.30 -12.27 -5.69
CA GLN A 374 16.85 -12.68 -4.41
C GLN A 374 18.16 -11.92 -4.15
N ILE A 375 18.29 -11.29 -2.98
CA ILE A 375 19.52 -10.59 -2.60
C ILE A 375 20.56 -11.63 -2.19
N GLU A 376 21.63 -11.76 -2.96
CA GLU A 376 22.72 -12.71 -2.66
C GLU A 376 23.69 -12.12 -1.63
N SER A 377 24.14 -10.88 -1.87
CA SER A 377 25.07 -10.19 -0.98
C SER A 377 24.98 -8.68 -1.10
N VAL A 378 25.27 -8.00 0.01
CA VAL A 378 25.44 -6.55 0.07
C VAL A 378 26.87 -6.24 0.49
N GLN A 379 27.63 -5.57 -0.37
CA GLN A 379 29.05 -5.24 -0.17
C GLN A 379 29.21 -3.74 0.06
N GLU A 380 29.67 -3.37 1.27
CA GLU A 380 29.86 -1.97 1.66
C GLU A 380 31.26 -1.47 1.26
N ASN A 381 31.34 -0.70 0.17
CA ASN A 381 32.58 0.00 -0.23
C ASN A 381 32.54 1.48 0.13
N GLU A 382 33.70 2.16 0.12
CA GLU A 382 33.82 3.59 0.48
C GLU A 382 33.02 4.54 -0.44
N SER A 383 33.02 4.28 -1.75
CA SER A 383 32.40 5.17 -2.75
C SER A 383 31.08 4.65 -3.30
N VAL A 384 31.06 3.39 -3.76
CA VAL A 384 29.88 2.75 -4.36
C VAL A 384 29.70 1.36 -3.79
N HIS A 385 28.64 1.16 -3.01
CA HIS A 385 28.26 -0.16 -2.50
C HIS A 385 27.78 -1.05 -3.65
N ILE A 386 28.01 -2.35 -3.54
CA ILE A 386 27.59 -3.33 -4.57
C ILE A 386 26.53 -4.24 -3.97
N ILE A 387 25.39 -4.35 -4.65
CA ILE A 387 24.35 -5.32 -4.28
C ILE A 387 24.27 -6.34 -5.40
N LYS A 388 24.58 -7.59 -5.07
CA LYS A 388 24.43 -8.73 -5.99
C LYS A 388 23.09 -9.38 -5.77
N MET A 389 22.36 -9.61 -6.84
CA MET A 389 21.07 -10.27 -6.79
C MET A 389 20.85 -11.19 -7.99
N ASN A 390 20.03 -12.21 -7.78
CA ASN A 390 19.67 -13.18 -8.80
C ASN A 390 18.19 -13.05 -9.12
N LEU A 391 17.85 -13.07 -10.40
CA LEU A 391 16.45 -13.15 -10.83
C LEU A 391 15.84 -14.47 -10.35
N SER A 392 14.67 -14.41 -9.71
CA SER A 392 14.08 -15.53 -8.98
C SER A 392 12.68 -15.89 -9.48
N ASN A 393 12.43 -17.19 -9.64
CA ASN A 393 11.11 -17.75 -9.97
C ASN A 393 10.15 -17.81 -8.78
N GLU A 394 10.66 -17.64 -7.55
CA GLU A 394 9.86 -17.85 -6.33
C GLU A 394 8.70 -16.85 -6.20
N GLY A 395 8.86 -15.62 -6.70
CA GLY A 395 7.78 -14.62 -6.66
C GLY A 395 6.51 -15.07 -7.39
N GLN A 396 6.66 -15.76 -8.52
CA GLN A 396 5.54 -16.34 -9.28
C GLN A 396 4.85 -17.45 -8.50
N LYS A 397 5.64 -18.35 -7.90
CA LYS A 397 5.13 -19.43 -7.06
C LYS A 397 4.34 -18.89 -5.86
N ILE A 398 4.91 -17.92 -5.13
CA ILE A 398 4.28 -17.27 -3.99
C ILE A 398 2.95 -16.61 -4.39
N THR A 399 2.94 -15.92 -5.53
CA THR A 399 1.73 -15.26 -6.05
C THR A 399 0.65 -16.27 -6.40
N LYS A 400 1.02 -17.37 -7.08
CA LYS A 400 0.11 -18.45 -7.42
C LYS A 400 -0.45 -19.14 -6.17
N ASP A 401 0.41 -19.45 -5.20
CA ASP A 401 0.00 -20.05 -3.92
C ASP A 401 -0.98 -19.13 -3.18
N TYR A 402 -0.78 -17.81 -3.22
CA TYR A 402 -1.71 -16.83 -2.66
C TYR A 402 -3.05 -16.76 -3.41
N ILE A 403 -3.02 -16.77 -4.75
CA ILE A 403 -4.24 -16.82 -5.58
C ILE A 403 -5.03 -18.09 -5.25
N GLU A 404 -4.37 -19.26 -5.24
CA GLU A 404 -5.00 -20.54 -4.92
C GLU A 404 -5.56 -20.58 -3.49
N LEU A 405 -4.83 -20.02 -2.52
CA LEU A 405 -5.31 -19.90 -1.14
C LEU A 405 -6.60 -19.06 -1.08
N THR A 406 -6.58 -17.90 -1.74
CA THR A 406 -7.73 -16.97 -1.77
C THR A 406 -8.92 -17.59 -2.51
N GLN A 407 -8.66 -18.32 -3.61
CA GLN A 407 -9.69 -19.00 -4.40
C GLN A 407 -10.26 -20.24 -3.71
N LYS A 408 -9.46 -21.03 -2.98
CA LYS A 408 -9.97 -22.18 -2.21
C LYS A 408 -10.97 -21.77 -1.16
N GLN A 409 -10.80 -20.59 -0.59
CA GLN A 409 -11.77 -20.03 0.33
C GLN A 409 -13.06 -19.63 -0.36
N THR A 410 -13.06 -19.37 -1.67
CA THR A 410 -14.15 -18.74 -2.42
C THR A 410 -14.29 -19.39 -3.80
N GLU A 411 -15.19 -20.36 -3.89
CA GLU A 411 -15.29 -21.39 -4.94
C GLU A 411 -15.32 -20.96 -6.41
N GLU A 412 -15.22 -19.67 -6.76
CA GLU A 412 -14.79 -19.21 -8.08
C GLU A 412 -14.66 -17.69 -8.04
N ILE A 413 -13.47 -17.19 -7.76
CA ILE A 413 -13.18 -15.76 -7.78
C ILE A 413 -12.07 -15.49 -8.79
N SER A 414 -12.37 -14.61 -9.73
CA SER A 414 -11.43 -14.14 -10.73
C SER A 414 -10.22 -13.46 -10.08
N ILE A 415 -9.10 -13.45 -10.79
CA ILE A 415 -7.89 -12.73 -10.36
C ILE A 415 -8.20 -11.25 -10.12
N SER A 416 -9.10 -10.64 -10.90
CA SER A 416 -9.54 -9.25 -10.73
C SER A 416 -10.13 -9.01 -9.35
N ILE A 417 -11.01 -9.91 -8.89
CA ILE A 417 -11.60 -9.79 -7.56
C ILE A 417 -10.56 -10.11 -6.47
N VAL A 418 -9.66 -11.07 -6.68
CA VAL A 418 -8.54 -11.34 -5.73
C VAL A 418 -7.68 -10.09 -5.55
N PHE A 419 -7.36 -9.36 -6.62
CA PHE A 419 -6.63 -8.11 -6.55
C PHE A 419 -7.38 -7.05 -5.75
N GLY A 420 -8.67 -6.82 -6.03
CA GLY A 420 -9.47 -5.87 -5.27
C GLY A 420 -9.58 -6.21 -3.78
N ARG A 421 -9.62 -7.50 -3.45
CA ARG A 421 -9.58 -7.97 -2.06
C ARG A 421 -8.27 -7.66 -1.37
N LEU A 422 -7.14 -7.92 -2.02
CA LEU A 422 -5.83 -7.56 -1.49
C LEU A 422 -5.76 -6.06 -1.12
N LEU A 423 -6.36 -5.17 -1.92
CA LEU A 423 -6.42 -3.73 -1.58
C LEU A 423 -7.14 -3.49 -0.25
N CYS A 424 -8.26 -4.19 -0.05
CA CYS A 424 -8.99 -4.13 1.20
C CYS A 424 -8.15 -4.68 2.36
N ASP A 425 -7.45 -5.79 2.14
CA ASP A 425 -6.63 -6.46 3.17
C ASP A 425 -5.37 -5.64 3.52
N LEU A 426 -4.90 -4.80 2.58
CA LEU A 426 -3.85 -3.80 2.79
C LEU A 426 -4.31 -2.57 3.59
N GLY A 427 -5.59 -2.48 3.96
CA GLY A 427 -6.16 -1.30 4.60
C GLY A 427 -6.46 -0.15 3.62
N GLU A 428 -6.32 -0.37 2.31
CA GLU A 428 -6.55 0.63 1.27
C GLU A 428 -8.02 0.60 0.82
N TYR A 429 -8.94 0.77 1.78
CA TYR A 429 -10.38 0.56 1.60
C TYR A 429 -11.00 1.45 0.51
N ASP A 430 -10.61 2.74 0.45
CA ASP A 430 -11.07 3.66 -0.60
C ASP A 430 -10.63 3.20 -1.99
N LYS A 431 -9.39 2.70 -2.12
CA LYS A 431 -8.85 2.20 -3.39
C LYS A 431 -9.56 0.91 -3.81
N SER A 432 -9.81 0.01 -2.85
CA SER A 432 -10.60 -1.20 -3.05
C SER A 432 -12.01 -0.88 -3.57
N GLN A 433 -12.73 0.02 -2.87
CA GLN A 433 -14.07 0.44 -3.25
C GLN A 433 -14.10 1.02 -4.67
N LYS A 434 -13.21 1.96 -4.98
CA LYS A 434 -13.11 2.57 -6.32
C LYS A 434 -12.77 1.55 -7.40
N TYR A 435 -11.82 0.66 -7.14
CA TYR A 435 -11.45 -0.41 -8.06
C TYR A 435 -12.64 -1.31 -8.39
N PHE A 436 -13.38 -1.77 -7.38
CA PHE A 436 -14.57 -2.59 -7.62
C PHE A 436 -15.68 -1.82 -8.34
N GLN A 437 -15.84 -0.53 -8.10
CA GLN A 437 -16.78 0.31 -8.86
C GLN A 437 -16.38 0.41 -10.34
N TYR A 438 -15.08 0.51 -10.64
CA TYR A 438 -14.61 0.42 -12.03
C TYR A 438 -14.93 -0.94 -12.63
N LEU A 439 -14.59 -2.02 -11.94
CA LEU A 439 -14.84 -3.39 -12.39
C LEU A 439 -16.34 -3.65 -12.65
N PHE A 440 -17.22 -3.10 -11.80
CA PHE A 440 -18.67 -3.20 -11.95
C PHE A 440 -19.17 -2.54 -13.24
N ASN A 441 -18.60 -1.38 -13.58
CA ASN A 441 -19.03 -0.56 -14.71
C ASN A 441 -18.44 -1.02 -16.05
N SER A 442 -17.24 -1.62 -16.04
CA SER A 442 -16.49 -1.92 -17.26
C SER A 442 -16.46 -3.41 -17.62
N SER A 443 -16.57 -4.31 -16.65
CA SER A 443 -16.42 -5.73 -16.92
C SER A 443 -17.74 -6.36 -17.34
N GLN A 444 -17.72 -7.07 -18.46
CA GLN A 444 -18.85 -7.86 -18.95
C GLN A 444 -18.84 -9.30 -18.40
N ASN A 445 -17.66 -9.81 -18.01
CA ASN A 445 -17.46 -11.23 -17.67
C ASN A 445 -17.37 -11.47 -16.16
N GLU A 446 -17.22 -10.42 -15.36
CA GLU A 446 -17.06 -10.54 -13.92
C GLU A 446 -18.41 -10.67 -13.22
N ASP A 447 -18.47 -11.51 -12.20
CA ASP A 447 -19.70 -11.71 -11.46
C ASP A 447 -20.03 -10.48 -10.59
N ARG A 448 -21.06 -9.76 -11.01
CA ARG A 448 -21.53 -8.54 -10.35
C ARG A 448 -21.91 -8.74 -8.88
N SER A 449 -22.38 -9.93 -8.50
CA SER A 449 -22.71 -10.23 -7.10
C SER A 449 -21.46 -10.25 -6.22
N TRP A 450 -20.34 -10.79 -6.73
CA TRP A 450 -19.07 -10.75 -6.02
C TRP A 450 -18.48 -9.35 -5.98
N ILE A 451 -18.64 -8.56 -7.05
CA ILE A 451 -18.18 -7.17 -7.05
C ILE A 451 -18.94 -6.37 -5.98
N GLU A 452 -20.27 -6.44 -5.96
CA GLU A 452 -21.10 -5.77 -4.95
C GLU A 452 -20.77 -6.25 -3.53
N PHE A 453 -20.59 -7.55 -3.31
CA PHE A 453 -20.16 -8.10 -2.03
C PHE A 453 -18.84 -7.48 -1.55
N ASN A 454 -17.85 -7.35 -2.43
CA ASN A 454 -16.56 -6.79 -2.03
C ASN A 454 -16.57 -5.26 -1.90
N ILE A 455 -17.45 -4.54 -2.59
CA ILE A 455 -17.74 -3.13 -2.29
C ILE A 455 -18.31 -3.02 -0.87
N GLY A 456 -19.29 -3.87 -0.52
CA GLY A 456 -19.85 -3.95 0.82
C GLY A 456 -18.78 -4.24 1.89
N ARG A 457 -17.80 -5.10 1.57
CA ARG A 457 -16.65 -5.36 2.45
C ARG A 457 -15.76 -4.14 2.66
N ALA A 458 -15.43 -3.42 1.59
CA ALA A 458 -14.62 -2.21 1.69
C ALA A 458 -15.33 -1.13 2.53
N LEU A 459 -16.63 -0.92 2.32
CA LEU A 459 -17.46 0.00 3.10
C LEU A 459 -17.57 -0.42 4.58
N TYR A 460 -17.72 -1.72 4.84
CA TYR A 460 -17.70 -2.25 6.21
C TYR A 460 -16.40 -1.90 6.94
N CYS A 461 -15.25 -2.06 6.28
CA CYS A 461 -13.95 -1.71 6.85
C CYS A 461 -13.74 -0.19 7.06
N LYS A 462 -14.57 0.65 6.42
CA LYS A 462 -14.61 2.12 6.62
C LYS A 462 -15.60 2.53 7.71
N ASP A 463 -16.23 1.57 8.39
CA ASP A 463 -17.34 1.79 9.33
C ASP A 463 -18.61 2.40 8.72
N GLU A 464 -18.75 2.35 7.39
CA GLU A 464 -19.93 2.81 6.64
C GLU A 464 -20.97 1.67 6.55
N TRP A 465 -21.40 1.18 7.72
CA TRP A 465 -22.17 -0.08 7.83
C TRP A 465 -23.52 -0.08 7.10
N ASN A 466 -24.20 1.07 6.99
CA ASN A 466 -25.48 1.17 6.29
C ASN A 466 -25.30 0.99 4.78
N GLU A 467 -24.30 1.66 4.18
CA GLU A 467 -24.00 1.50 2.76
C GLU A 467 -23.47 0.09 2.46
N ALA A 468 -22.62 -0.44 3.34
CA ALA A 468 -22.16 -1.82 3.27
C ALA A 468 -23.33 -2.81 3.22
N ARG A 469 -24.34 -2.60 4.08
CA ARG A 469 -25.55 -3.41 4.14
C ARG A 469 -26.32 -3.40 2.82
N GLU A 470 -26.51 -2.24 2.19
CA GLU A 470 -27.19 -2.15 0.90
C GLU A 470 -26.49 -2.95 -0.19
N TYR A 471 -25.16 -2.89 -0.25
CA TYR A 471 -24.39 -3.67 -1.21
C TYR A 471 -24.48 -5.18 -0.95
N TYR A 472 -24.49 -5.60 0.31
CA TYR A 472 -24.73 -7.00 0.66
C TYR A 472 -26.14 -7.46 0.29
N ASP A 473 -27.18 -6.66 0.55
CA ASP A 473 -28.54 -7.02 0.14
C ASP A 473 -28.66 -7.16 -1.39
N ARG A 474 -28.04 -6.25 -2.16
CA ARG A 474 -27.95 -6.36 -3.63
C ARG A 474 -27.22 -7.63 -4.09
N ALA A 475 -26.06 -7.92 -3.48
CA ALA A 475 -25.27 -9.11 -3.80
C ALA A 475 -26.07 -10.40 -3.52
N TYR A 476 -26.73 -10.47 -2.36
CA TYR A 476 -27.59 -11.59 -1.98
C TYR A 476 -28.72 -11.78 -3.01
N ASP A 477 -29.43 -10.70 -3.34
CA ASP A 477 -30.53 -10.73 -4.30
C ASP A 477 -30.07 -11.24 -5.68
N ARG A 478 -28.91 -10.81 -6.17
CA ARG A 478 -28.35 -11.29 -7.44
C ARG A 478 -28.00 -12.77 -7.39
N MET A 479 -27.40 -13.24 -6.29
CA MET A 479 -27.04 -14.66 -6.12
C MET A 479 -28.28 -15.55 -6.08
N ILE A 480 -29.35 -15.14 -5.39
CA ILE A 480 -30.58 -15.93 -5.31
C ILE A 480 -31.38 -15.90 -6.62
N LYS A 481 -31.34 -14.78 -7.34
CA LYS A 481 -32.05 -14.62 -8.64
C LYS A 481 -31.27 -15.16 -9.84
N SER A 482 -30.01 -15.58 -9.66
CA SER A 482 -29.20 -16.16 -10.75
C SER A 482 -29.78 -17.49 -11.24
N LYS A 483 -29.39 -17.90 -12.45
CA LYS A 483 -29.82 -19.19 -13.04
C LYS A 483 -28.58 -19.99 -13.47
N PRO A 484 -28.21 -21.07 -12.75
CA PRO A 484 -28.86 -21.59 -11.53
C PRO A 484 -28.70 -20.65 -10.32
N ALA A 485 -29.57 -20.81 -9.32
CA ALA A 485 -29.51 -19.99 -8.10
C ALA A 485 -28.27 -20.37 -7.28
N ARG A 486 -27.49 -19.35 -6.90
CA ARG A 486 -26.24 -19.49 -6.13
C ARG A 486 -26.52 -19.44 -4.63
N VAL A 487 -27.43 -20.30 -4.15
CA VAL A 487 -27.86 -20.33 -2.74
C VAL A 487 -26.68 -20.58 -1.80
N LYS A 488 -25.77 -21.47 -2.18
CA LYS A 488 -24.55 -21.77 -1.44
C LYS A 488 -23.71 -20.53 -1.15
N ASP A 489 -23.47 -19.69 -2.16
CA ASP A 489 -22.66 -18.46 -2.04
C ASP A 489 -23.32 -17.41 -1.14
N SER A 490 -24.66 -17.38 -1.13
CA SER A 490 -25.44 -16.43 -0.33
C SER A 490 -25.19 -16.54 1.18
N ALA A 491 -24.74 -17.70 1.67
CA ALA A 491 -24.41 -17.91 3.08
C ALA A 491 -23.34 -16.92 3.59
N ARG A 492 -22.38 -16.53 2.74
CA ARG A 492 -21.34 -15.56 3.10
C ARG A 492 -21.89 -14.15 3.25
N VAL A 493 -22.82 -13.80 2.36
CA VAL A 493 -23.47 -12.49 2.38
C VAL A 493 -24.29 -12.37 3.67
N LEU A 494 -25.07 -13.40 4.00
CA LEU A 494 -25.81 -13.47 5.26
C LEU A 494 -24.89 -13.38 6.48
N ASN A 495 -23.75 -14.08 6.46
CA ASN A 495 -22.76 -13.99 7.51
C ASN A 495 -22.25 -12.55 7.71
N ASN A 496 -21.89 -11.84 6.64
CA ASN A 496 -21.38 -10.48 6.73
C ASN A 496 -22.46 -9.46 7.13
N ILE A 497 -23.71 -9.70 6.75
CA ILE A 497 -24.85 -8.95 7.27
C ILE A 497 -24.98 -9.17 8.79
N GLY A 498 -24.85 -10.40 9.26
CA GLY A 498 -24.82 -10.73 10.69
C GLY A 498 -23.71 -9.96 11.43
N VAL A 499 -22.51 -9.85 10.84
CA VAL A 499 -21.39 -9.08 11.40
C VAL A 499 -21.71 -7.59 11.53
N ILE A 500 -22.37 -6.98 10.52
CA ILE A 500 -22.83 -5.59 10.62
C ILE A 500 -23.81 -5.42 11.78
N LEU A 501 -24.79 -6.32 11.90
CA LEU A 501 -25.80 -6.26 12.95
C LEU A 501 -25.20 -6.46 14.34
N ASP A 502 -24.20 -7.33 14.47
CA ASP A 502 -23.43 -7.51 15.70
C ASP A 502 -22.72 -6.21 16.12
N ASN A 503 -22.03 -5.56 15.19
CA ASN A 503 -21.36 -4.29 15.44
C ASN A 503 -22.35 -3.16 15.81
N GLN A 504 -23.58 -3.22 15.31
CA GLN A 504 -24.68 -2.32 15.69
C GLN A 504 -25.35 -2.68 17.03
N GLY A 505 -24.94 -3.77 17.69
CA GLY A 505 -25.55 -4.25 18.94
C GLY A 505 -26.91 -4.96 18.76
N LYS A 506 -27.31 -5.24 17.52
CA LYS A 506 -28.58 -5.91 17.16
C LYS A 506 -28.42 -7.43 17.22
N TYR A 507 -28.15 -7.94 18.41
CA TYR A 507 -27.73 -9.34 18.62
C TYR A 507 -28.78 -10.37 18.17
N ASP A 508 -30.07 -10.13 18.39
CA ASP A 508 -31.12 -11.07 17.96
C ASP A 508 -31.24 -11.15 16.43
N GLU A 509 -31.13 -10.02 15.74
CA GLU A 509 -31.10 -10.00 14.27
C GLU A 509 -29.82 -10.67 13.75
N ALA A 510 -28.66 -10.36 14.32
CA ALA A 510 -27.39 -11.00 13.94
C ALA A 510 -27.47 -12.54 14.07
N LEU A 511 -28.06 -13.03 15.16
CA LEU A 511 -28.28 -14.46 15.40
C LEU A 511 -29.12 -15.11 14.30
N ASP A 512 -30.22 -14.48 13.86
CA ASP A 512 -31.06 -14.99 12.75
C ASP A 512 -30.24 -15.16 11.46
N TYR A 513 -29.47 -14.13 11.07
CA TYR A 513 -28.65 -14.19 9.87
C TYR A 513 -27.56 -15.26 9.94
N TYR A 514 -26.90 -15.43 11.09
CA TYR A 514 -25.92 -16.50 11.28
C TYR A 514 -26.54 -17.89 11.25
N GLN A 515 -27.72 -18.08 11.83
CA GLN A 515 -28.45 -19.35 11.77
C GLN A 515 -28.88 -19.71 10.35
N ARG A 516 -29.35 -18.72 9.56
CA ARG A 516 -29.67 -18.91 8.14
C ARG A 516 -28.43 -19.29 7.32
N ALA A 517 -27.30 -18.62 7.55
CA ALA A 517 -26.03 -18.95 6.92
C ALA A 517 -25.55 -20.38 7.29
N LEU A 518 -25.66 -20.75 8.56
CA LEU A 518 -25.33 -22.09 9.05
C LEU A 518 -26.19 -23.16 8.36
N LYS A 519 -27.51 -22.96 8.28
CA LYS A 519 -28.43 -23.91 7.63
C LYS A 519 -28.06 -24.17 6.18
N ILE A 520 -27.71 -23.12 5.42
CA ILE A 520 -27.24 -23.26 4.04
C ILE A 520 -25.91 -24.05 4.02
N ARG A 521 -24.97 -23.73 4.91
CA ARG A 521 -23.68 -24.44 4.96
C ARG A 521 -23.85 -25.92 5.29
N GLU A 522 -24.74 -26.28 6.22
CA GLU A 522 -25.05 -27.67 6.56
C GLU A 522 -25.72 -28.45 5.41
N GLU A 523 -26.44 -27.77 4.51
CA GLU A 523 -27.05 -28.37 3.32
C GLU A 523 -26.01 -28.66 2.22
N PHE A 524 -25.02 -27.78 2.03
CA PHE A 524 -24.08 -27.83 0.90
C PHE A 524 -22.69 -28.39 1.24
N TYR A 525 -22.34 -28.49 2.52
CA TYR A 525 -21.03 -28.95 2.96
C TYR A 525 -21.11 -30.15 3.90
N PRO A 526 -20.08 -31.01 3.94
CA PRO A 526 -20.01 -32.08 4.94
C PRO A 526 -19.94 -31.49 6.35
N SER A 527 -20.40 -32.24 7.35
CA SER A 527 -20.52 -31.76 8.74
C SER A 527 -19.21 -31.33 9.41
N ASN A 528 -18.06 -31.69 8.83
CA ASN A 528 -16.72 -31.30 9.27
C ASN A 528 -16.12 -30.14 8.44
N HIS A 529 -16.92 -29.41 7.66
CA HIS A 529 -16.41 -28.32 6.83
C HIS A 529 -16.07 -27.06 7.65
N VAL A 530 -15.00 -26.36 7.25
CA VAL A 530 -14.49 -25.17 7.96
C VAL A 530 -15.53 -24.05 8.09
N ASP A 531 -16.37 -23.85 7.08
CA ASP A 531 -17.41 -22.81 7.11
C ASP A 531 -18.51 -23.08 8.15
N ILE A 532 -18.77 -24.36 8.48
CA ILE A 532 -19.71 -24.73 9.54
C ILE A 532 -19.11 -24.37 10.90
N ALA A 533 -17.81 -24.62 11.11
CA ALA A 533 -17.11 -24.20 12.31
C ALA A 533 -17.16 -22.67 12.48
N THR A 534 -16.90 -21.90 11.41
CA THR A 534 -17.02 -20.43 11.42
C THR A 534 -18.43 -19.96 11.79
N SER A 535 -19.48 -20.63 11.27
CA SER A 535 -20.86 -20.35 11.68
C SER A 535 -21.10 -20.58 13.17
N PHE A 536 -20.59 -21.68 13.73
CA PHE A 536 -20.71 -21.96 15.16
C PHE A 536 -19.98 -20.92 16.01
N GLU A 537 -18.78 -20.49 15.61
CA GLU A 537 -18.05 -19.43 16.32
C GLU A 537 -18.84 -18.12 16.35
N ASN A 538 -19.37 -17.66 15.22
CA ASN A 538 -20.15 -16.43 15.15
C ASN A 538 -21.41 -16.50 16.01
N ILE A 539 -22.12 -17.63 16.00
CA ILE A 539 -23.29 -17.85 16.87
C ILE A 539 -22.86 -17.84 18.34
N GLY A 540 -21.76 -18.51 18.68
CA GLY A 540 -21.19 -18.55 20.04
C GLY A 540 -20.86 -17.16 20.57
N ILE A 541 -20.26 -16.30 19.74
CA ILE A 541 -19.95 -14.90 20.08
C ILE A 541 -21.22 -14.12 20.41
N ILE A 542 -22.27 -14.23 19.59
CA ILE A 542 -23.54 -13.53 19.84
C ILE A 542 -24.20 -14.02 21.13
N LEU A 543 -24.23 -15.34 21.35
CA LEU A 543 -24.78 -15.91 22.57
C LEU A 543 -23.99 -15.45 23.81
N PHE A 544 -22.67 -15.34 23.70
CA PHE A 544 -21.82 -14.77 24.77
C PHE A 544 -22.19 -13.31 25.05
N LYS A 545 -22.34 -12.47 24.02
CA LYS A 545 -22.76 -11.06 24.16
C LYS A 545 -24.17 -10.94 24.79
N GLN A 546 -25.05 -11.91 24.51
CA GLN A 546 -26.35 -12.06 25.16
C GLN A 546 -26.29 -12.68 26.58
N LYS A 547 -25.10 -12.96 27.11
CA LYS A 547 -24.85 -13.62 28.42
C LYS A 547 -25.40 -15.05 28.53
N LYS A 548 -25.66 -15.72 27.40
CA LYS A 548 -26.08 -17.13 27.33
C LYS A 548 -24.85 -18.04 27.31
N TYR A 549 -24.07 -18.01 28.40
CA TYR A 549 -22.73 -18.61 28.47
C TYR A 549 -22.69 -20.11 28.18
N GLU A 550 -23.66 -20.89 28.67
CA GLU A 550 -23.70 -22.35 28.41
C GLU A 550 -23.94 -22.67 26.94
N GLN A 551 -24.84 -21.94 26.27
CA GLN A 551 -25.08 -22.13 24.84
C GLN A 551 -23.87 -21.68 24.02
N ALA A 552 -23.26 -20.55 24.38
CA ALA A 552 -22.03 -20.09 23.74
C ALA A 552 -20.91 -21.13 23.85
N LEU A 553 -20.76 -21.75 25.02
CA LEU A 553 -19.76 -22.80 25.26
C LEU A 553 -20.00 -24.03 24.36
N ASP A 554 -21.25 -24.48 24.21
CA ASP A 554 -21.62 -25.58 23.30
C ASP A 554 -21.20 -25.29 21.86
N TYR A 555 -21.57 -24.12 21.33
CA TYR A 555 -21.23 -23.72 19.97
C TYR A 555 -19.72 -23.63 19.74
N HIS A 556 -18.96 -23.03 20.66
CA HIS A 556 -17.50 -22.98 20.53
C HIS A 556 -16.83 -24.36 20.65
N LYS A 557 -17.37 -25.28 21.46
CA LYS A 557 -16.88 -26.66 21.51
C LYS A 557 -17.13 -27.40 20.20
N ARG A 558 -18.31 -27.25 19.60
CA ARG A 558 -18.63 -27.83 18.28
C ARG A 558 -17.73 -27.28 17.18
N ALA A 559 -17.43 -25.98 17.20
CA ALA A 559 -16.45 -25.38 16.28
C ALA A 559 -15.05 -25.99 16.46
N LEU A 560 -14.59 -26.07 17.72
CA LEU A 560 -13.30 -26.65 18.08
C LEU A 560 -13.17 -28.11 17.63
N GLU A 561 -14.21 -28.94 17.82
CA GLU A 561 -14.24 -30.34 17.40
C GLU A 561 -14.09 -30.50 15.88
N ILE A 562 -14.72 -29.62 15.09
CA ILE A 562 -14.55 -29.61 13.64
C ILE A 562 -13.11 -29.21 13.29
N GLN A 563 -12.62 -28.12 13.88
CA GLN A 563 -11.29 -27.58 13.59
C GLN A 563 -10.16 -28.54 13.96
N GLN A 564 -10.30 -29.32 15.04
CA GLN A 564 -9.34 -30.35 15.43
C GLN A 564 -9.24 -31.52 14.44
N LYS A 565 -10.28 -31.75 13.61
CA LYS A 565 -10.30 -32.78 12.56
C LYS A 565 -9.78 -32.26 11.22
N LEU A 566 -9.54 -30.96 11.09
CA LEU A 566 -8.99 -30.34 9.89
C LEU A 566 -7.45 -30.28 9.97
N ASP A 567 -6.80 -30.28 8.81
CA ASP A 567 -5.32 -30.26 8.68
C ASP A 567 -4.69 -28.96 9.19
N SER A 568 -3.35 -28.88 9.12
CA SER A 568 -2.48 -27.82 9.69
C SER A 568 -2.89 -26.35 9.50
N SER A 569 -3.77 -26.02 8.54
CA SER A 569 -4.33 -24.67 8.37
C SER A 569 -5.36 -24.29 9.45
N ALA A 570 -5.99 -25.27 10.11
CA ALA A 570 -7.01 -25.03 11.14
C ALA A 570 -6.43 -24.62 12.50
N HIS A 571 -5.12 -24.77 12.72
CA HIS A 571 -4.48 -24.47 14.00
C HIS A 571 -4.74 -23.04 14.49
N ILE A 572 -4.89 -22.07 13.59
CA ILE A 572 -5.20 -20.70 13.99
C ILE A 572 -6.62 -20.55 14.53
N ASN A 573 -7.59 -21.25 13.93
CA ASN A 573 -8.98 -21.22 14.33
C ASN A 573 -9.16 -21.97 15.66
N ILE A 574 -8.42 -23.07 15.86
CA ILE A 574 -8.35 -23.79 17.15
C ILE A 574 -7.94 -22.82 18.27
N ALA A 575 -6.89 -22.03 18.07
CA ALA A 575 -6.45 -21.06 19.06
C ALA A 575 -7.51 -19.97 19.35
N THR A 576 -8.22 -19.51 18.32
CA THR A 576 -9.35 -18.56 18.47
C THR A 576 -10.47 -19.17 19.30
N SER A 577 -10.93 -20.37 18.96
CA SER A 577 -11.98 -21.08 19.70
C SER A 577 -11.58 -21.34 21.16
N LEU A 578 -10.36 -21.77 21.42
CA LEU A 578 -9.83 -21.96 22.78
C LEU A 578 -9.82 -20.66 23.60
N ASN A 579 -9.43 -19.53 23.00
CA ASN A 579 -9.48 -18.23 23.66
C ASN A 579 -10.92 -17.85 24.05
N TYR A 580 -11.90 -18.03 23.16
CA TYR A 580 -13.31 -17.75 23.47
C TYR A 580 -13.87 -18.68 24.54
N ILE A 581 -13.55 -19.98 24.48
CA ILE A 581 -13.90 -20.93 25.54
C ILE A 581 -13.31 -20.47 26.88
N GLY A 582 -12.04 -20.05 26.90
CA GLY A 582 -11.41 -19.52 28.10
C GLY A 582 -12.08 -18.26 28.64
N ILE A 583 -12.50 -17.34 27.77
CA ILE A 583 -13.27 -16.14 28.17
C ILE A 583 -14.62 -16.55 28.79
N ILE A 584 -15.32 -17.51 28.19
CA ILE A 584 -16.61 -18.01 28.70
C ILE A 584 -16.43 -18.66 30.07
N LEU A 585 -15.45 -19.55 30.22
CA LEU A 585 -15.12 -20.23 31.47
C LEU A 585 -14.71 -19.24 32.58
N ARG A 586 -13.95 -18.20 32.24
CA ARG A 586 -13.62 -17.10 33.16
C ARG A 586 -14.89 -16.40 33.66
N ASN A 587 -15.85 -16.09 32.79
CA ASN A 587 -17.12 -15.48 33.21
C ASN A 587 -17.97 -16.42 34.08
N GLN A 588 -17.78 -17.74 33.94
CA GLN A 588 -18.32 -18.76 34.84
C GLN A 588 -17.50 -18.97 36.12
N ARG A 589 -16.43 -18.18 36.35
CA ARG A 589 -15.47 -18.31 37.46
C ARG A 589 -14.69 -19.64 37.50
N LYS A 590 -14.60 -20.34 36.37
CA LYS A 590 -13.76 -21.55 36.19
C LYS A 590 -12.36 -21.14 35.74
N TYR A 591 -11.63 -20.48 36.62
CA TYR A 591 -10.37 -19.81 36.26
C TYR A 591 -9.26 -20.76 35.80
N ASP A 592 -9.14 -21.95 36.41
CA ASP A 592 -8.09 -22.91 36.03
C ASP A 592 -8.34 -23.52 34.64
N GLU A 593 -9.58 -23.90 34.32
CA GLU A 593 -9.96 -24.36 32.99
C GLU A 593 -9.79 -23.24 31.93
N ALA A 594 -10.12 -22.01 32.30
CA ALA A 594 -9.92 -20.84 31.44
C ALA A 594 -8.43 -20.60 31.15
N LEU A 595 -7.58 -20.74 32.17
CA LEU A 595 -6.13 -20.57 32.03
C LEU A 595 -5.54 -21.63 31.11
N ASP A 596 -5.91 -22.91 31.30
CA ASP A 596 -5.49 -24.02 30.44
C ASP A 596 -5.86 -23.77 28.96
N CYS A 597 -7.11 -23.38 28.68
CA CYS A 597 -7.55 -23.07 27.32
C CYS A 597 -6.70 -21.97 26.66
N ASN A 598 -6.46 -20.83 27.35
CA ASN A 598 -5.69 -19.74 26.77
C ASN A 598 -4.19 -20.08 26.65
N GLN A 599 -3.63 -20.91 27.54
CA GLN A 599 -2.25 -21.40 27.43
C GLN A 599 -2.07 -22.33 26.23
N GLN A 600 -3.04 -23.22 25.97
CA GLN A 600 -3.05 -24.05 24.77
C GLN A 600 -3.14 -23.19 23.49
N ALA A 601 -4.00 -22.18 23.48
CA ALA A 601 -4.10 -21.23 22.37
C ALA A 601 -2.77 -20.50 22.11
N LEU A 602 -2.12 -19.99 23.17
CA LEU A 602 -0.83 -19.34 23.07
C LEU A 602 0.26 -20.26 22.52
N LYS A 603 0.32 -21.51 22.98
CA LYS A 603 1.30 -22.50 22.51
C LYS A 603 1.14 -22.79 21.00
N ILE A 604 -0.11 -22.93 20.53
CA ILE A 604 -0.39 -23.09 19.10
C ILE A 604 0.10 -21.86 18.32
N GLN A 605 -0.21 -20.65 18.81
CA GLN A 605 0.19 -19.41 18.15
C GLN A 605 1.72 -19.20 18.16
N GLN A 606 2.45 -19.63 19.19
CA GLN A 606 3.91 -19.59 19.23
C GLN A 606 4.54 -20.49 18.15
N ILE A 607 3.94 -21.66 17.89
CA ILE A 607 4.38 -22.56 16.82
C ILE A 607 4.07 -21.95 15.44
N LEU A 608 2.90 -21.32 15.28
CA LEU A 608 2.49 -20.70 14.02
C LEU A 608 3.25 -19.41 13.71
N TYR A 609 3.61 -18.64 14.74
CA TYR A 609 4.24 -17.33 14.63
C TYR A 609 5.52 -17.22 15.47
N PRO A 610 6.62 -17.89 15.07
CA PRO A 610 7.88 -17.86 15.84
C PRO A 610 8.46 -16.44 16.02
N SER A 611 8.16 -15.53 15.08
CA SER A 611 8.60 -14.12 15.10
C SER A 611 7.67 -13.18 15.89
N GLY A 612 6.63 -13.74 16.52
CA GLY A 612 5.55 -13.02 17.21
C GLY A 612 4.41 -12.60 16.27
N HIS A 613 3.19 -12.52 16.79
CA HIS A 613 2.00 -12.06 16.05
C HIS A 613 0.96 -11.46 16.99
N ILE A 614 0.10 -10.59 16.46
CA ILE A 614 -0.90 -9.88 17.28
C ILE A 614 -1.88 -10.81 17.99
N LYS A 615 -2.21 -11.95 17.38
CA LYS A 615 -3.04 -13.01 17.98
C LYS A 615 -2.42 -13.58 19.27
N MET A 616 -1.09 -13.62 19.38
CA MET A 616 -0.40 -14.00 20.63
C MET A 616 -0.63 -12.96 21.72
N ALA A 617 -0.60 -11.67 21.39
CA ALA A 617 -0.86 -10.60 22.35
C ALA A 617 -2.30 -10.64 22.90
N TYR A 618 -3.25 -11.21 22.16
CA TYR A 618 -4.61 -11.43 22.64
C TYR A 618 -4.65 -12.53 23.72
N SER A 619 -4.07 -13.70 23.43
CA SER A 619 -3.99 -14.82 24.36
C SER A 619 -3.20 -14.46 25.63
N LEU A 620 -2.04 -13.80 25.48
CA LEU A 620 -1.25 -13.29 26.61
C LEU A 620 -2.05 -12.34 27.49
N ASN A 621 -2.80 -11.41 26.89
CA ASN A 621 -3.65 -10.49 27.63
C ASN A 621 -4.77 -11.23 28.38
N ASN A 622 -5.41 -12.23 27.77
CA ASN A 622 -6.45 -13.02 28.43
C ASN A 622 -5.89 -13.82 29.61
N ILE A 623 -4.71 -14.42 29.46
CA ILE A 623 -4.00 -15.09 30.55
C ILE A 623 -3.72 -14.10 31.69
N GLY A 624 -3.21 -12.91 31.36
CA GLY A 624 -2.95 -11.85 32.33
C GLY A 624 -4.22 -11.44 33.11
N ILE A 625 -5.37 -11.32 32.43
CA ILE A 625 -6.66 -11.02 33.07
C ILE A 625 -7.11 -12.17 33.98
N ILE A 626 -6.99 -13.43 33.55
CA ILE A 626 -7.39 -14.59 34.36
C ILE A 626 -6.54 -14.66 35.64
N LEU A 627 -5.21 -14.47 35.53
CA LEU A 627 -4.30 -14.43 36.67
C LEU A 627 -4.59 -13.25 37.60
N TYR A 628 -4.95 -12.09 37.06
CA TYR A 628 -5.39 -10.95 37.85
C TYR A 628 -6.65 -11.27 38.67
N ASP A 629 -7.65 -11.94 38.08
CA ASP A 629 -8.86 -12.37 38.78
C ASP A 629 -8.58 -13.45 39.84
N GLN A 630 -7.50 -14.22 39.67
CA GLN A 630 -6.96 -15.16 40.68
C GLN A 630 -6.07 -14.47 41.72
N GLU A 631 -5.93 -13.14 41.70
CA GLU A 631 -5.06 -12.35 42.57
C GLU A 631 -3.55 -12.64 42.44
N LYS A 632 -3.14 -13.31 41.34
CA LYS A 632 -1.73 -13.59 40.99
C LYS A 632 -1.13 -12.42 40.22
N TYR A 633 -0.96 -11.29 40.92
CA TYR A 633 -0.60 -10.02 40.30
C TYR A 633 0.78 -9.99 39.62
N ASP A 634 1.79 -10.66 40.18
CA ASP A 634 3.14 -10.68 39.59
C ASP A 634 3.18 -11.43 38.25
N GLU A 635 2.55 -12.60 38.19
CA GLU A 635 2.43 -13.36 36.93
C GLU A 635 1.58 -12.60 35.90
N SER A 636 0.46 -12.01 36.34
CA SER A 636 -0.39 -11.18 35.48
C SER A 636 0.38 -10.03 34.82
N LEU A 637 1.23 -9.35 35.59
CA LEU A 637 2.06 -8.24 35.12
C LEU A 637 3.00 -8.68 34.00
N ASP A 638 3.67 -9.83 34.15
CA ASP A 638 4.58 -10.38 33.14
C ASP A 638 3.85 -10.64 31.81
N TYR A 639 2.71 -11.32 31.86
CA TYR A 639 1.90 -11.59 30.66
C TYR A 639 1.41 -10.30 29.96
N PHE A 640 0.98 -9.29 30.72
CA PHE A 640 0.61 -8.01 30.13
C PHE A 640 1.80 -7.28 29.51
N GLN A 641 2.99 -7.32 30.11
CA GLN A 641 4.19 -6.72 29.53
C GLN A 641 4.60 -7.40 28.23
N GLN A 642 4.53 -8.74 28.16
CA GLN A 642 4.76 -9.48 26.92
C GLN A 642 3.76 -9.09 25.82
N ALA A 643 2.47 -8.98 26.16
CA ALA A 643 1.43 -8.55 25.21
C ALA A 643 1.67 -7.12 24.71
N LEU A 644 2.07 -6.19 25.59
CA LEU A 644 2.39 -4.80 25.24
C LEU A 644 3.56 -4.75 24.25
N LYS A 645 4.64 -5.49 24.51
CA LYS A 645 5.82 -5.54 23.63
C LYS A 645 5.46 -5.99 22.20
N ILE A 646 4.57 -6.97 22.06
CA ILE A 646 4.07 -7.38 20.75
C ILE A 646 3.22 -6.27 20.13
N ARG A 647 2.27 -5.67 20.87
CA ARG A 647 1.42 -4.60 20.34
C ARG A 647 2.21 -3.39 19.88
N GLU A 648 3.24 -2.96 20.61
CA GLU A 648 4.13 -1.86 20.23
C GLU A 648 4.98 -2.17 18.98
N LYS A 649 5.25 -3.44 18.70
CA LYS A 649 5.94 -3.87 17.47
C LYS A 649 5.02 -3.81 16.24
N PHE A 650 3.74 -4.17 16.38
CA PHE A 650 2.82 -4.34 15.25
C PHE A 650 1.90 -3.15 15.00
N TYR A 651 1.63 -2.33 16.02
CA TYR A 651 0.73 -1.20 15.91
C TYR A 651 1.43 0.15 16.04
N PRO A 652 0.91 1.20 15.37
CA PRO A 652 1.32 2.57 15.66
C PRO A 652 1.14 2.89 17.14
N SER A 653 2.00 3.77 17.68
CA SER A 653 1.99 4.14 19.10
C SER A 653 0.67 4.75 19.61
N SER A 654 -0.23 5.11 18.70
CA SER A 654 -1.55 5.67 18.99
C SER A 654 -2.68 4.64 18.94
N HIS A 655 -2.41 3.35 18.79
CA HIS A 655 -3.45 2.34 18.63
C HIS A 655 -4.16 2.01 19.97
N GLU A 656 -5.48 1.84 19.93
CA GLU A 656 -6.32 1.63 21.12
C GLU A 656 -5.89 0.40 21.95
N ALA A 657 -5.57 -0.71 21.27
CA ALA A 657 -5.10 -1.93 21.93
C ALA A 657 -3.84 -1.72 22.81
N ILE A 658 -2.98 -0.74 22.49
CA ILE A 658 -1.84 -0.37 23.35
C ILE A 658 -2.36 0.31 24.61
N ALA A 659 -3.32 1.24 24.49
CA ALA A 659 -3.92 1.92 25.64
C ALA A 659 -4.62 0.95 26.60
N ILE A 660 -5.39 -0.01 26.07
CA ILE A 660 -6.04 -1.06 26.89
C ILE A 660 -4.98 -1.84 27.69
N ASN A 661 -3.88 -2.24 27.03
CA ASN A 661 -2.85 -3.03 27.69
C ASN A 661 -2.10 -2.23 28.76
N LEU A 662 -1.83 -0.95 28.51
CA LEU A 662 -1.25 -0.03 29.51
C LEU A 662 -2.18 0.14 30.70
N ASN A 663 -3.49 0.24 30.48
CA ASN A 663 -4.48 0.31 31.57
C ASN A 663 -4.48 -0.96 32.42
N ASN A 664 -4.42 -2.15 31.81
CA ASN A 664 -4.35 -3.42 32.52
C ASN A 664 -3.09 -3.50 33.41
N ILE A 665 -1.94 -3.06 32.89
CA ILE A 665 -0.70 -2.95 33.68
C ILE A 665 -0.88 -1.98 34.85
N GLY A 666 -1.46 -0.80 34.60
CA GLY A 666 -1.74 0.17 35.66
C GLY A 666 -2.66 -0.38 36.76
N MET A 667 -3.68 -1.15 36.39
CA MET A 667 -4.56 -1.83 37.35
C MET A 667 -3.79 -2.82 38.23
N VAL A 668 -2.95 -3.67 37.65
CA VAL A 668 -2.12 -4.63 38.40
C VAL A 668 -1.22 -3.89 39.39
N LEU A 669 -0.49 -2.87 38.92
CA LEU A 669 0.42 -2.08 39.75
C LEU A 669 -0.30 -1.37 40.91
N ARG A 670 -1.53 -0.88 40.67
CA ARG A 670 -2.37 -0.29 41.72
C ARG A 670 -2.72 -1.32 42.80
N HIS A 671 -3.05 -2.56 42.42
CA HIS A 671 -3.31 -3.65 43.37
C HIS A 671 -2.04 -4.05 44.15
N GLN A 672 -0.87 -3.94 43.53
CA GLN A 672 0.44 -4.09 44.18
C GLN A 672 0.86 -2.87 45.04
N ARG A 673 0.02 -1.83 45.14
CA ARG A 673 0.31 -0.55 45.84
C ARG A 673 1.48 0.25 45.26
N LYS A 674 1.86 0.00 44.01
CA LYS A 674 2.85 0.78 43.24
C LYS A 674 2.15 1.93 42.51
N TYR A 675 1.65 2.89 43.29
CA TYR A 675 0.73 3.92 42.78
C TYR A 675 1.36 4.87 41.76
N ASP A 676 2.63 5.25 41.94
CA ASP A 676 3.32 6.17 41.02
C ASP A 676 3.55 5.52 39.64
N GLU A 677 3.94 4.25 39.62
CA GLU A 677 4.08 3.48 38.38
C GLU A 677 2.72 3.30 37.70
N ALA A 678 1.68 2.92 38.47
CA ALA A 678 0.32 2.79 37.95
C ALA A 678 -0.19 4.08 37.30
N LEU A 679 0.04 5.23 37.96
CA LEU A 679 -0.33 6.54 37.42
C LEU A 679 0.38 6.83 36.09
N ASN A 680 1.67 6.50 35.96
CA ASN A 680 2.40 6.68 34.71
C ASN A 680 1.77 5.88 33.55
N TYR A 681 1.46 4.61 33.78
CA TYR A 681 0.81 3.75 32.79
C TYR A 681 -0.59 4.25 32.39
N HIS A 682 -1.40 4.66 33.36
CA HIS A 682 -2.73 5.24 33.11
C HIS A 682 -2.65 6.56 32.32
N GLN A 683 -1.68 7.43 32.62
CA GLN A 683 -1.47 8.68 31.89
C GLN A 683 -1.06 8.43 30.42
N ARG A 684 -0.21 7.43 30.17
CA ARG A 684 0.15 7.01 28.81
C ARG A 684 -1.06 6.47 28.05
N ALA A 685 -1.87 5.63 28.68
CA ALA A 685 -3.12 5.12 28.09
C ALA A 685 -4.08 6.27 27.75
N LEU A 686 -4.29 7.19 28.69
CA LEU A 686 -5.15 8.36 28.51
C LEU A 686 -4.70 9.23 27.33
N LYS A 687 -3.39 9.49 27.21
CA LYS A 687 -2.83 10.29 26.11
C LYS A 687 -3.07 9.64 24.74
N ILE A 688 -3.12 8.32 24.66
CA ILE A 688 -3.46 7.60 23.44
C ILE A 688 -4.96 7.75 23.15
N LEU A 689 -5.82 7.48 24.14
CA LEU A 689 -7.27 7.57 23.99
C LEU A 689 -7.75 8.98 23.64
N GLN A 690 -7.17 10.01 24.24
CA GLN A 690 -7.48 11.42 23.92
C GLN A 690 -7.16 11.80 22.46
N LYS A 691 -6.19 11.12 21.83
CA LYS A 691 -5.90 11.31 20.41
C LYS A 691 -6.87 10.56 19.51
N LEU A 692 -7.40 9.42 19.96
CA LEU A 692 -8.35 8.60 19.21
C LEU A 692 -9.77 9.15 19.27
N TYR A 693 -10.17 9.69 20.43
CA TYR A 693 -11.50 10.23 20.68
C TYR A 693 -11.39 11.70 21.14
N PRO A 694 -11.30 12.68 20.21
CA PRO A 694 -11.26 14.09 20.58
C PRO A 694 -12.61 14.53 21.18
N THR A 695 -12.58 14.89 22.47
CA THR A 695 -13.65 15.52 23.30
C THR A 695 -15.11 15.34 22.89
N GLY A 696 -15.89 14.62 23.72
CA GLY A 696 -17.36 14.51 23.62
C GLY A 696 -17.92 13.09 23.66
N HIS A 697 -17.05 12.08 23.78
CA HIS A 697 -17.39 10.66 23.88
C HIS A 697 -17.11 10.08 25.27
#